data_AF-A0A081XW26-F1
#
_entry.id   AF-A0A081XW26-F1
#
_cell.length_a   1.000
_cell.length_b   1.000
_cell.length_c   1.000
_cell.angle_alpha   90.00
_cell.angle_beta   90.00
_cell.angle_gamma   90.00
#
_symmetry.space_group_name_H-M   'P 1'
#
loop_
_entity.id
_entity.type
_entity.pdbx_description
1 polymer ?
#
loop_
_entity_poly.entity_id
_entity_poly.type
_entity_poly.pdbx_seq_one_letter_code
_entity_poly.pdbx_strand_id
1 'polypeptide(L)'
;MQIASDRHEYPAHWEADVVLRDGGTARIRPITVDDAERLVSFYEQVSDESKYYRFFAPYPRLSAKDVHRFTHHDFVDRVGLAATVGGEFIATVRYDRIGPDGTPAASPADEAEVAFLVQDAHQGRGVASALLEHIGAVARERGIRRFAAEVLPANTKMIKVFTDAGYTQKRSFEDGVVRLEFDLEPTDRSMAVQYAREQRAEARSVQRLLAPGSVAVVGAGRAPGGVGRSILDNIRDAGFTGRLYAVNKAFAEDRKELDGVAAYRSVRAVDGPVDLAVVAVPAEHVPEIVAECGEHGVQGLVVVSAGYAESGPDGRERQRALVRQARSYGMRIIGPNAFGVINTSPDVRLNASLAPEPPRPGRIGLFAQSGAIGVALLSRLHRRGGGVTGVTGVSTFVSSGNRADVSGNDVLQYWYEDPDTDVALMYLESIGNPRKFTRLARRTAAAKPLVVVQGARHGAGPRGHAVRATRLPHETVSALLRQAGVIRVDTITELVDAGLLLARQPLPAGPRVAILGNSESLGLLTYEACLAEGLRPHPPLDLTTAASAADFHAALAHALADDTSDAVVVTAIPAVGEGSVGDAALAQALRSAAAAAPAKPVLVVHVELGGLAEALSAATSTAPQPAGAPAPRTGNGPAGERDAPRGHAGAESRTAVDGTVQEPDVRLDNAPARAPDARPDSAPRETGAPRGTASRPSGAAPSSAAAGGPAAPVVPPEGAHLIPAYPASERAVRALAQAVAYAQWRREAAEPGKVPEYDDIDVRGAAALIDGLLTRGQGLTLAGEETCDLLGTYGIQVHRALPAPTPDAAAGAARSLGYPVALKATAPHLRHRADLGGVRLDLADEDQLRRAYAELTELFGAPAELRPVVQRMAPRGVDTLVRAVIDPAAGAVLSFGLAGPPSQLLGDMAHRLIPVTDRDATSLVRSIRTAPLLFGWRGSAPVDTPALEELMLRVSRLVHDHPEVVAVTLEPVVVAPHGVSVLGASVRLAPPPARDDLGPRTLPAY
;
A
#
# COMPACT_ATOMS: atom_id res chain seq x y z
N MET A 1 37.26 37.47 -11.51
CA MET A 1 36.52 38.75 -11.57
C MET A 1 35.11 38.40 -11.99
N GLN A 2 34.15 38.37 -11.06
CA GLN A 2 32.75 37.99 -11.32
C GLN A 2 32.04 39.12 -12.09
N ILE A 3 31.38 38.83 -13.20
CA ILE A 3 30.47 39.75 -13.89
C ILE A 3 29.06 39.46 -13.37
N ALA A 4 28.26 40.50 -13.14
CA ALA A 4 26.88 40.38 -12.63
C ALA A 4 25.93 39.58 -13.54
N SER A 5 26.31 39.29 -14.78
CA SER A 5 25.53 38.56 -15.78
C SER A 5 25.49 37.04 -15.60
N ASP A 6 26.36 36.46 -14.76
CA ASP A 6 26.47 34.99 -14.62
C ASP A 6 25.60 34.43 -13.47
N ARG A 7 24.91 35.29 -12.70
CA ARG A 7 24.07 34.87 -11.58
C ARG A 7 22.65 34.54 -12.05
N HIS A 8 22.47 33.32 -12.52
CA HIS A 8 21.15 32.71 -12.67
C HIS A 8 20.62 32.27 -11.30
N GLU A 9 19.31 32.40 -11.06
CA GLU A 9 18.70 32.00 -9.79
C GLU A 9 18.86 30.49 -9.57
N TYR A 10 19.39 30.09 -8.41
CA TYR A 10 19.64 28.69 -8.10
C TYR A 10 18.31 27.91 -7.97
N PRO A 11 18.08 26.86 -8.77
CA PRO A 11 16.81 26.13 -8.77
C PRO A 11 16.78 25.12 -7.61
N ALA A 12 16.52 25.61 -6.40
CA ALA A 12 16.52 24.80 -5.18
C ALA A 12 15.50 23.65 -5.20
N HIS A 13 14.41 23.77 -5.97
CA HIS A 13 13.41 22.72 -6.12
C HIS A 13 13.89 21.51 -6.93
N TRP A 14 15.03 21.61 -7.61
CA TRP A 14 15.67 20.47 -8.28
C TRP A 14 16.52 19.62 -7.34
N GLU A 15 16.71 20.01 -6.08
CA GLU A 15 17.43 19.16 -5.14
C GLU A 15 16.57 18.00 -4.65
N ALA A 16 17.16 16.80 -4.61
CA ALA A 16 16.47 15.62 -4.12
C ALA A 16 17.41 14.61 -3.47
N ASP A 17 16.90 13.90 -2.45
CA ASP A 17 17.55 12.71 -1.95
C ASP A 17 16.98 11.50 -2.68
N VAL A 18 17.84 10.62 -3.21
CA VAL A 18 17.42 9.42 -3.93
C VAL A 18 17.90 8.15 -3.24
N VAL A 19 17.11 7.07 -3.37
CA VAL A 19 17.51 5.73 -2.93
C VAL A 19 18.19 4.99 -4.07
N LEU A 20 19.41 4.54 -3.82
CA LEU A 20 20.24 3.79 -4.75
C LEU A 20 19.86 2.31 -4.76
N ARG A 21 20.25 1.59 -5.81
CA ARG A 21 19.93 0.17 -6.02
C ARG A 21 20.42 -0.72 -4.88
N ASP A 22 21.51 -0.32 -4.25
CA ASP A 22 22.08 -1.05 -3.13
C ASP A 22 21.27 -0.85 -1.83
N GLY A 23 20.44 0.18 -1.73
CA GLY A 23 19.64 0.56 -0.56
C GLY A 23 20.14 1.82 0.18
N GLY A 24 21.31 2.36 -0.17
CA GLY A 24 21.83 3.61 0.40
C GLY A 24 21.20 4.85 -0.24
N THR A 25 21.52 6.05 0.27
CA THR A 25 21.02 7.31 -0.29
C THR A 25 22.11 8.15 -0.95
N ALA A 26 21.72 9.03 -1.87
CA ALA A 26 22.57 10.09 -2.42
C ALA A 26 21.76 11.38 -2.62
N ARG A 27 22.41 12.54 -2.52
CA ARG A 27 21.80 13.85 -2.80
C ARG A 27 22.08 14.25 -4.25
N ILE A 28 21.06 14.45 -5.05
CA ILE A 28 21.14 15.09 -6.37
C ILE A 28 20.88 16.58 -6.19
N ARG A 29 21.75 17.43 -6.75
CA ARG A 29 21.55 18.88 -6.78
C ARG A 29 22.20 19.53 -8.01
N PRO A 30 21.77 20.74 -8.41
CA PRO A 30 22.48 21.53 -9.41
C PRO A 30 23.94 21.79 -9.04
N ILE A 31 24.82 21.77 -10.05
CA ILE A 31 26.23 22.13 -9.93
C ILE A 31 26.34 23.65 -9.95
N THR A 32 27.10 24.22 -9.01
CA THR A 32 27.35 25.66 -8.92
C THR A 32 28.81 25.98 -9.24
N VAL A 33 29.11 27.27 -9.35
CA VAL A 33 30.48 27.78 -9.56
C VAL A 33 31.43 27.42 -8.41
N ASP A 34 30.89 27.18 -7.20
CA ASP A 34 31.66 26.83 -6.00
C ASP A 34 32.10 25.35 -5.99
N ASP A 35 31.60 24.54 -6.92
CA ASP A 35 31.92 23.11 -7.02
C ASP A 35 33.19 22.82 -7.83
N ALA A 36 33.92 23.85 -8.30
CA ALA A 36 35.10 23.67 -9.13
C ALA A 36 36.13 22.70 -8.53
N GLU A 37 36.46 22.86 -7.25
CA GLU A 37 37.42 21.98 -6.55
C GLU A 37 36.85 20.57 -6.36
N ARG A 38 35.56 20.44 -6.03
CA ARG A 38 34.89 19.13 -5.86
C ARG A 38 34.85 18.36 -7.16
N LEU A 39 34.59 19.05 -8.28
CA LEU A 39 34.58 18.46 -9.61
C LEU A 39 35.97 17.93 -10.00
N VAL A 40 37.03 18.69 -9.70
CA VAL A 40 38.42 18.27 -9.96
C VAL A 40 38.77 17.05 -9.11
N SER A 41 38.51 17.10 -7.79
CA SER A 41 38.73 15.97 -6.87
C SER A 41 38.01 14.70 -7.34
N PHE A 42 36.73 14.81 -7.71
CA PHE A 42 35.97 13.71 -8.29
C PHE A 42 36.60 13.18 -9.57
N TYR A 43 37.01 14.06 -10.49
CA TYR A 43 37.61 13.67 -11.77
C TYR A 43 38.90 12.88 -11.60
N GLU A 44 39.72 13.24 -10.59
CA GLU A 44 40.95 12.52 -10.26
C GLU A 44 40.69 11.09 -9.77
N GLN A 45 39.54 10.84 -9.15
CA GLN A 45 39.14 9.52 -8.65
C GLN A 45 38.46 8.63 -9.71
N VAL A 46 38.18 9.16 -10.91
CA VAL A 46 37.62 8.39 -12.03
C VAL A 46 38.74 7.70 -12.80
N SER A 47 38.51 6.44 -13.19
CA SER A 47 39.46 5.67 -14.00
C SER A 47 39.67 6.27 -15.39
N ASP A 48 40.85 6.02 -15.97
CA ASP A 48 41.16 6.47 -17.34
C ASP A 48 40.23 5.84 -18.38
N GLU A 49 39.75 4.61 -18.15
CA GLU A 49 38.75 3.96 -18.99
C GLU A 49 37.41 4.74 -18.98
N SER A 50 36.90 5.08 -17.80
CA SER A 50 35.66 5.85 -17.66
C SER A 50 35.80 7.26 -18.26
N LYS A 51 36.98 7.89 -18.17
CA LYS A 51 37.29 9.16 -18.85
C LYS A 51 37.29 8.99 -20.36
N TYR A 52 37.97 7.96 -20.88
CA TYR A 52 38.01 7.66 -22.32
C TYR A 52 36.61 7.43 -22.90
N TYR A 53 35.77 6.66 -22.22
CA TYR A 53 34.39 6.44 -22.66
C TYR A 53 33.52 7.69 -22.65
N ARG A 54 33.85 8.71 -21.85
CA ARG A 54 33.10 9.97 -21.77
C ARG A 54 33.55 11.00 -22.82
N PHE A 55 34.85 11.10 -23.07
CA PHE A 55 35.42 12.15 -23.92
C PHE A 55 35.92 11.64 -25.28
N PHE A 56 35.84 10.32 -25.51
CA PHE A 56 36.27 9.63 -26.74
C PHE A 56 37.75 9.83 -27.08
N ALA A 57 38.54 10.31 -26.11
CA ALA A 57 39.97 10.58 -26.23
C ALA A 57 40.66 10.46 -24.85
N PRO A 58 41.99 10.24 -24.80
CA PRO A 58 42.75 10.33 -23.56
C PRO A 58 42.61 11.72 -22.93
N TYR A 59 41.91 11.79 -21.79
CA TYR A 59 41.58 13.04 -21.10
C TYR A 59 42.01 12.96 -19.62
N PRO A 60 43.33 12.96 -19.32
CA PRO A 60 43.79 12.62 -17.96
C PRO A 60 43.42 13.66 -16.90
N ARG A 61 43.29 14.94 -17.29
CA ARG A 61 42.96 16.07 -16.39
C ARG A 61 42.03 17.06 -17.09
N LEU A 62 41.21 17.77 -16.30
CA LEU A 62 40.38 18.87 -16.79
C LEU A 62 41.22 20.14 -16.95
N SER A 63 41.08 20.85 -18.07
CA SER A 63 41.65 22.19 -18.22
C SER A 63 40.83 23.22 -17.43
N ALA A 64 41.41 24.39 -17.13
CA ALA A 64 40.67 25.48 -16.48
C ALA A 64 39.40 25.90 -17.26
N LYS A 65 39.44 25.80 -18.60
CA LYS A 65 38.30 26.06 -19.48
C LYS A 65 37.19 25.01 -19.31
N ASP A 66 37.55 23.74 -19.14
CA ASP A 66 36.57 22.67 -18.91
C ASP A 66 35.92 22.78 -17.54
N VAL A 67 36.72 23.03 -16.50
CA VAL A 67 36.21 23.26 -15.14
C VAL A 67 35.21 24.41 -15.14
N HIS A 68 35.54 25.53 -15.81
CA HIS A 68 34.62 26.65 -15.96
C HIS A 68 33.34 26.24 -16.72
N ARG A 69 33.47 25.60 -17.89
CA ARG A 69 32.32 25.13 -18.68
C ARG A 69 31.42 24.16 -17.90
N PHE A 70 32.00 23.33 -17.03
CA PHE A 70 31.29 22.26 -16.32
C PHE A 70 30.75 22.69 -14.96
N THR A 71 30.91 23.97 -14.58
CA THR A 71 30.41 24.54 -13.32
C THR A 71 29.51 25.76 -13.55
N HIS A 72 29.69 26.47 -14.67
CA HIS A 72 28.91 27.65 -15.03
C HIS A 72 27.76 27.26 -15.98
N HIS A 73 26.59 27.03 -15.38
CA HIS A 73 25.36 26.64 -16.05
C HIS A 73 24.34 27.78 -15.95
N ASP A 74 23.53 28.01 -17.00
CA ASP A 74 22.46 29.00 -17.01
C ASP A 74 21.13 28.48 -16.44
N PHE A 75 21.05 27.17 -16.19
CA PHE A 75 19.87 26.45 -15.71
C PHE A 75 18.66 26.49 -16.67
N VAL A 76 18.89 26.77 -17.95
CA VAL A 76 17.89 26.83 -19.02
C VAL A 76 18.32 25.99 -20.22
N ASP A 77 19.38 26.41 -20.91
CA ASP A 77 19.91 25.76 -22.12
C ASP A 77 21.09 24.86 -21.79
N ARG A 78 21.81 25.19 -20.72
CA ARG A 78 22.87 24.37 -20.13
C ARG A 78 22.53 24.06 -18.67
N VAL A 79 22.39 22.78 -18.34
CA VAL A 79 22.12 22.31 -16.99
C VAL A 79 23.13 21.25 -16.58
N GLY A 80 23.62 21.34 -15.35
CA GLY A 80 24.42 20.29 -14.73
C GLY A 80 23.95 19.94 -13.34
N LEU A 81 23.88 18.64 -13.06
CA LEU A 81 23.54 18.09 -11.75
C LEU A 81 24.66 17.16 -11.28
N ALA A 82 24.89 17.15 -9.97
CA ALA A 82 25.79 16.23 -9.29
C ALA A 82 25.01 15.35 -8.31
N ALA A 83 25.38 14.07 -8.25
CA ALA A 83 25.01 13.18 -7.16
C ALA A 83 26.15 13.18 -6.13
N THR A 84 25.79 13.35 -4.86
CA THR A 84 26.76 13.50 -3.76
C THR A 84 26.47 12.56 -2.58
N VAL A 85 27.53 12.10 -1.93
CA VAL A 85 27.52 11.35 -0.66
C VAL A 85 28.65 11.92 0.20
N GLY A 86 28.38 12.26 1.45
CA GLY A 86 29.28 12.99 2.33
C GLY A 86 29.58 14.42 1.86
N GLY A 87 28.81 14.96 0.91
CA GLY A 87 29.12 16.22 0.23
C GLY A 87 30.10 16.10 -0.95
N GLU A 88 30.70 14.91 -1.14
CA GLU A 88 31.61 14.59 -2.23
C GLU A 88 30.84 14.15 -3.48
N PHE A 89 31.35 14.50 -4.66
CA PHE A 89 30.77 14.11 -5.94
C PHE A 89 31.04 12.63 -6.20
N ILE A 90 29.98 11.87 -6.49
CA ILE A 90 30.08 10.46 -6.90
C ILE A 90 29.68 10.24 -8.36
N ALA A 91 28.95 11.21 -8.93
CA ALA A 91 28.58 11.25 -10.34
C ALA A 91 28.11 12.65 -10.76
N THR A 92 28.18 12.92 -12.07
CA THR A 92 27.66 14.14 -12.69
C THR A 92 26.86 13.80 -13.95
N VAL A 93 25.84 14.61 -14.24
CA VAL A 93 25.09 14.60 -15.50
C VAL A 93 24.91 16.02 -15.99
N ARG A 94 25.01 16.21 -17.30
CA ARG A 94 24.82 17.53 -17.93
C ARG A 94 24.04 17.39 -19.22
N TYR A 95 23.25 18.41 -19.55
CA TYR A 95 22.74 18.58 -20.91
C TYR A 95 23.09 19.97 -21.45
N ASP A 96 23.29 20.05 -22.76
CA ASP A 96 23.38 21.27 -23.57
C ASP A 96 22.25 21.21 -24.63
N ARG A 97 21.43 22.26 -24.76
CA ARG A 97 20.36 22.34 -25.80
C ARG A 97 20.99 22.41 -27.18
N ILE A 98 20.44 21.64 -28.13
CA ILE A 98 20.96 21.53 -29.49
C ILE A 98 19.88 21.79 -30.55
N GLY A 99 20.30 22.28 -31.71
CA GLY A 99 19.49 22.36 -32.92
C GLY A 99 19.44 21.04 -33.67
N PRO A 100 18.65 20.96 -34.78
CA PRO A 100 18.54 19.75 -35.60
C PRO A 100 19.87 19.26 -36.20
N ASP A 101 20.84 20.16 -36.33
CA ASP A 101 22.19 19.91 -36.83
C ASP A 101 23.19 19.53 -35.72
N GLY A 102 22.74 19.42 -34.47
CA GLY A 102 23.60 19.10 -33.31
C GLY A 102 24.41 20.28 -32.77
N THR A 103 24.19 21.50 -33.28
CA THR A 103 24.91 22.70 -32.79
C THR A 103 24.20 23.31 -31.56
N PRO A 104 24.92 24.04 -30.68
CA PRO A 104 24.30 24.69 -29.52
C PRO A 104 23.16 25.62 -29.91
N ALA A 105 22.00 25.46 -29.27
CA ALA A 105 20.79 26.22 -29.55
C ALA A 105 20.18 26.81 -28.27
N ALA A 106 19.21 27.70 -28.44
CA ALA A 106 18.37 28.25 -27.38
C ALA A 106 16.90 27.88 -27.62
N SER A 107 16.03 28.17 -26.65
CA SER A 107 14.58 28.07 -26.82
C SER A 107 14.13 28.78 -28.12
N PRO A 108 13.26 28.18 -28.97
CA PRO A 108 12.31 27.09 -28.67
C PRO A 108 12.75 25.69 -29.16
N ALA A 109 14.03 25.44 -29.47
CA ALA A 109 14.48 24.10 -29.84
C ALA A 109 14.17 23.09 -28.72
N ASP A 110 13.69 21.89 -29.04
CA ASP A 110 13.21 20.91 -28.04
C ASP A 110 14.11 19.67 -27.89
N GLU A 111 15.32 19.70 -28.45
CA GLU A 111 16.33 18.64 -28.31
C GLU A 111 17.54 19.11 -27.45
N ALA A 112 18.13 18.20 -26.69
CA ALA A 112 19.39 18.44 -25.96
C ALA A 112 20.35 17.25 -26.00
N GLU A 113 21.65 17.51 -26.06
CA GLU A 113 22.69 16.49 -25.89
C GLU A 113 22.90 16.22 -24.40
N VAL A 114 22.85 14.96 -23.97
CA VAL A 114 23.02 14.58 -22.55
C VAL A 114 24.27 13.71 -22.35
N ALA A 115 24.99 13.96 -21.25
CA ALA A 115 26.19 13.20 -20.94
C ALA A 115 26.44 12.97 -19.44
N PHE A 116 27.05 11.84 -19.12
CA PHE A 116 27.18 11.30 -17.76
C PHE A 116 28.62 10.94 -17.41
N LEU A 117 29.02 11.14 -16.15
CA LEU A 117 30.26 10.60 -15.61
C LEU A 117 30.00 10.06 -14.21
N VAL A 118 30.35 8.80 -13.95
CA VAL A 118 30.14 8.12 -12.66
C VAL A 118 31.46 7.52 -12.19
N GLN A 119 31.83 7.79 -10.94
CA GLN A 119 33.03 7.21 -10.32
C GLN A 119 32.91 5.69 -10.25
N ASP A 120 34.00 4.99 -10.57
CA ASP A 120 34.04 3.53 -10.71
C ASP A 120 33.56 2.80 -9.44
N ALA A 121 33.96 3.27 -8.25
CA ALA A 121 33.53 2.73 -6.95
C ALA A 121 32.00 2.84 -6.70
N HIS A 122 31.32 3.71 -7.44
CA HIS A 122 29.87 3.95 -7.34
C HIS A 122 29.07 3.36 -8.51
N GLN A 123 29.73 2.73 -9.48
CA GLN A 123 29.06 2.03 -10.58
C GLN A 123 28.26 0.82 -10.07
N GLY A 124 27.21 0.44 -10.80
CA GLY A 124 26.32 -0.68 -10.40
C GLY A 124 25.30 -0.33 -9.30
N ARG A 125 25.49 0.79 -8.58
CA ARG A 125 24.56 1.28 -7.53
C ARG A 125 23.32 2.00 -8.08
N GLY A 126 23.17 2.08 -9.41
CA GLY A 126 22.00 2.72 -10.06
C GLY A 126 22.02 4.25 -10.08
N VAL A 127 23.19 4.87 -9.84
CA VAL A 127 23.38 6.34 -9.82
C VAL A 127 23.08 6.97 -11.17
N ALA A 128 23.59 6.38 -12.27
CA ALA A 128 23.35 6.89 -13.63
C ALA A 128 21.85 6.91 -13.98
N SER A 129 21.12 5.84 -13.63
CA SER A 129 19.66 5.78 -13.84
C SER A 129 18.92 6.83 -13.03
N ALA A 130 19.32 7.07 -11.77
CA ALA A 130 18.72 8.13 -10.94
C ALA A 130 18.99 9.52 -11.53
N LEU A 131 20.22 9.79 -11.99
CA LEU A 131 20.58 11.04 -12.65
C LEU A 131 19.84 11.24 -13.97
N LEU A 132 19.66 10.19 -14.77
CA LEU A 132 18.93 10.22 -16.04
C LEU A 132 17.44 10.53 -15.82
N GLU A 133 16.81 9.88 -14.85
CA GLU A 133 15.42 10.17 -14.42
C GLU A 133 15.29 11.64 -13.96
N HIS A 134 16.26 12.13 -13.18
CA HIS A 134 16.22 13.48 -12.60
C HIS A 134 16.49 14.58 -13.62
N ILE A 135 17.54 14.43 -14.45
CA ILE A 135 17.85 15.41 -15.49
C ILE A 135 16.75 15.47 -16.55
N GLY A 136 16.09 14.34 -16.84
CA GLY A 136 14.95 14.29 -17.76
C GLY A 136 13.76 15.10 -17.25
N ALA A 137 13.43 14.99 -15.95
CA ALA A 137 12.39 15.81 -15.33
C ALA A 137 12.73 17.32 -15.40
N VAL A 138 13.98 17.68 -15.13
CA VAL A 138 14.48 19.05 -15.24
C VAL A 138 14.38 19.57 -16.68
N ALA A 139 14.79 18.78 -17.67
CA ALA A 139 14.77 19.19 -19.06
C ALA A 139 13.35 19.41 -19.60
N ARG A 140 12.37 18.60 -19.14
CA ARG A 140 10.95 18.80 -19.47
C ARG A 140 10.40 20.13 -18.93
N GLU A 141 10.80 20.52 -17.72
CA GLU A 141 10.46 21.83 -17.15
C GLU A 141 10.99 22.99 -18.02
N ARG A 142 12.04 22.74 -18.81
CA ARG A 142 12.65 23.69 -19.76
C ARG A 142 12.23 23.48 -21.22
N GLY A 143 11.17 22.72 -21.47
CA GLY A 143 10.59 22.51 -22.80
C GLY A 143 11.40 21.58 -23.71
N ILE A 144 12.36 20.82 -23.18
CA ILE A 144 13.04 19.76 -23.93
C ILE A 144 12.10 18.56 -24.00
N ARG A 145 11.90 18.04 -25.22
CA ARG A 145 11.14 16.82 -25.48
C ARG A 145 12.03 15.63 -25.81
N ARG A 146 13.26 15.86 -26.27
CA ARG A 146 14.16 14.78 -26.66
C ARG A 146 15.59 14.96 -26.15
N PHE A 147 16.22 13.86 -25.72
CA PHE A 147 17.67 13.81 -25.57
C PHE A 147 18.35 13.05 -26.70
N ALA A 148 19.52 13.53 -27.10
CA ALA A 148 20.50 12.79 -27.89
C ALA A 148 21.70 12.44 -27.00
N ALA A 149 22.24 11.23 -27.15
CA ALA A 149 23.47 10.81 -26.48
C ALA A 149 24.35 10.01 -27.44
N GLU A 150 25.64 10.30 -27.45
CA GLU A 150 26.63 9.51 -28.17
C GLU A 150 27.38 8.62 -27.19
N VAL A 151 27.53 7.34 -27.55
CA VAL A 151 28.20 6.35 -26.71
C VAL A 151 29.10 5.47 -27.58
N LEU A 152 30.34 5.23 -27.15
CA LEU A 152 31.21 4.29 -27.84
C LEU A 152 30.61 2.87 -27.81
N PRO A 153 30.68 2.09 -28.90
CA PRO A 153 30.14 0.72 -28.96
C PRO A 153 30.67 -0.20 -27.85
N ALA A 154 31.91 0.02 -27.39
CA ALA A 154 32.53 -0.75 -26.32
C ALA A 154 31.90 -0.51 -24.94
N ASN A 155 31.24 0.65 -24.71
CA ASN A 155 30.62 0.98 -23.44
C ASN A 155 29.23 0.33 -23.28
N THR A 156 29.24 -1.00 -23.24
CA THR A 156 28.04 -1.84 -23.08
C THR A 156 27.25 -1.51 -21.81
N LYS A 157 27.93 -1.07 -20.73
CA LYS A 157 27.30 -0.64 -19.48
C LYS A 157 26.39 0.57 -19.69
N MET A 158 26.86 1.64 -20.34
CA MET A 158 26.03 2.81 -20.62
C MET A 158 24.94 2.53 -21.64
N ILE A 159 25.23 1.76 -22.69
CA ILE A 159 24.21 1.31 -23.66
C ILE A 159 23.09 0.57 -22.94
N LYS A 160 23.43 -0.29 -21.96
CA LYS A 160 22.44 -0.99 -21.13
C LYS A 160 21.63 -0.02 -20.26
N VAL A 161 22.24 0.97 -19.63
CA VAL A 161 21.51 1.97 -18.82
C VAL A 161 20.44 2.69 -19.64
N PHE A 162 20.79 3.13 -20.86
CA PHE A 162 19.85 3.74 -21.78
C PHE A 162 18.80 2.72 -22.27
N THR A 163 19.22 1.55 -22.75
CA THR A 163 18.27 0.53 -23.24
C THR A 163 17.28 0.09 -22.15
N ASP A 164 17.77 -0.18 -20.93
CA ASP A 164 16.95 -0.60 -19.80
C ASP A 164 15.94 0.46 -19.38
N ALA A 165 16.18 1.74 -19.68
CA ALA A 165 15.27 2.82 -19.36
C ALA A 165 14.19 3.01 -20.46
N GLY A 166 14.17 2.14 -21.50
CA GLY A 166 13.13 2.09 -22.54
C GLY A 166 13.46 2.74 -23.90
N TYR A 167 14.74 2.90 -24.26
CA TYR A 167 15.19 3.84 -25.31
C TYR A 167 15.34 3.15 -26.68
N THR A 168 15.06 3.87 -27.76
CA THR A 168 15.15 3.34 -29.14
C THR A 168 16.55 3.58 -29.71
N GLN A 169 17.22 2.50 -30.14
CA GLN A 169 18.55 2.57 -30.73
C GLN A 169 18.46 2.92 -32.23
N LYS A 170 19.03 4.05 -32.65
CA LYS A 170 19.32 4.32 -34.06
C LYS A 170 20.81 4.10 -34.29
N ARG A 171 21.17 3.03 -34.99
CA ARG A 171 22.57 2.76 -35.33
C ARG A 171 22.95 3.59 -36.56
N SER A 172 23.63 4.72 -36.37
CA SER A 172 24.46 5.31 -37.41
C SER A 172 25.85 4.71 -37.31
N PHE A 173 26.38 4.18 -38.42
CA PHE A 173 27.76 3.67 -38.49
C PHE A 173 28.75 4.72 -39.01
N GLU A 174 28.31 5.96 -39.20
CA GLU A 174 29.21 7.10 -39.43
C GLU A 174 29.90 7.45 -38.10
N ASP A 175 31.21 7.65 -38.15
CA ASP A 175 32.09 8.10 -37.05
C ASP A 175 32.32 7.16 -35.85
N GLY A 176 31.89 5.89 -35.92
CA GLY A 176 32.28 4.86 -34.94
C GLY A 176 31.64 4.98 -33.55
N VAL A 177 30.63 5.84 -33.40
CA VAL A 177 29.83 6.03 -32.17
C VAL A 177 28.40 5.50 -32.35
N VAL A 178 27.75 5.12 -31.25
CA VAL A 178 26.32 4.76 -31.23
C VAL A 178 25.53 5.98 -30.78
N ARG A 179 24.72 6.56 -31.67
CA ARG A 179 23.77 7.62 -31.32
C ARG A 179 22.49 7.03 -30.74
N LEU A 180 22.08 7.53 -29.58
CA LEU A 180 20.86 7.13 -28.89
C LEU A 180 19.94 8.34 -28.78
N GLU A 181 18.67 8.18 -29.16
CA GLU A 181 17.65 9.22 -29.04
C GLU A 181 16.60 8.81 -28.01
N PHE A 182 16.12 9.78 -27.23
CA PHE A 182 15.22 9.57 -26.11
C PHE A 182 14.08 10.56 -26.09
N ASP A 183 12.85 10.08 -26.21
CA ASP A 183 11.67 10.90 -25.92
C ASP A 183 11.48 11.02 -24.40
N LEU A 184 11.37 12.26 -23.92
CA LEU A 184 11.17 12.57 -22.51
C LEU A 184 9.71 12.39 -22.07
N GLU A 185 8.77 12.21 -22.99
CA GLU A 185 7.39 11.88 -22.66
C GLU A 185 7.31 10.47 -22.03
N PRO A 186 6.74 10.33 -20.81
CA PRO A 186 6.65 9.02 -20.15
C PRO A 186 5.74 8.08 -20.94
N THR A 187 6.20 6.84 -21.13
CA THR A 187 5.39 5.76 -21.69
C THR A 187 5.04 4.78 -20.57
N ASP A 188 3.98 3.98 -20.72
CA ASP A 188 3.62 2.96 -19.73
C ASP A 188 4.78 2.02 -19.41
N ARG A 189 5.58 1.68 -20.43
CA ARG A 189 6.77 0.84 -20.29
C ARG A 189 7.87 1.53 -19.48
N SER A 190 8.17 2.81 -19.75
CA SER A 190 9.22 3.52 -18.99
C SER A 190 8.79 3.76 -17.53
N MET A 191 7.51 4.05 -17.30
CA MET A 191 6.93 4.17 -15.96
C MET A 191 6.97 2.85 -15.19
N ALA A 192 6.62 1.72 -15.81
CA ALA A 192 6.69 0.41 -15.18
C ALA A 192 8.12 0.04 -14.75
N VAL A 193 9.12 0.34 -15.60
CA VAL A 193 10.54 0.16 -15.27
C VAL A 193 10.95 1.05 -14.08
N GLN A 194 10.57 2.33 -14.12
CA GLN A 194 10.88 3.28 -13.04
C GLN A 194 10.30 2.80 -11.70
N TYR A 195 9.03 2.39 -11.68
CA TYR A 195 8.37 1.86 -10.49
C TYR A 195 8.98 0.55 -9.98
N ALA A 196 9.44 -0.33 -10.88
CA ALA A 196 10.13 -1.56 -10.48
C ALA A 196 11.53 -1.27 -9.91
N ARG A 197 12.20 -0.21 -10.35
CA ARG A 197 13.49 0.23 -9.77
C ARG A 197 13.29 0.91 -8.41
N GLU A 198 12.28 1.77 -8.30
CA GLU A 198 11.85 2.39 -7.05
C GLU A 198 11.58 1.32 -5.98
N GLN A 199 10.76 0.33 -6.33
CA GLN A 199 10.42 -0.75 -5.40
C GLN A 199 11.66 -1.50 -4.91
N ARG A 200 12.53 -1.98 -5.80
CA ARG A 200 13.72 -2.76 -5.38
C ARG A 200 14.70 -1.94 -4.54
N ALA A 201 14.91 -0.67 -4.90
CA ALA A 201 15.81 0.22 -4.16
C ALA A 201 15.26 0.50 -2.75
N GLU A 202 13.98 0.84 -2.62
CA GLU A 202 13.33 1.10 -1.33
C GLU A 202 13.23 -0.15 -0.48
N ALA A 203 12.84 -1.29 -1.06
CA ALA A 203 12.79 -2.58 -0.38
C ALA A 203 14.17 -2.96 0.21
N ARG A 204 15.23 -2.81 -0.59
CA ARG A 204 16.61 -3.06 -0.13
C ARG A 204 17.04 -2.08 0.95
N SER A 205 16.62 -0.82 0.86
CA SER A 205 16.86 0.21 1.88
C SER A 205 16.27 -0.18 3.23
N VAL A 206 15.03 -0.67 3.26
CA VAL A 206 14.38 -1.19 4.47
C VAL A 206 15.01 -2.51 4.94
N GLN A 207 15.35 -3.41 4.02
CA GLN A 207 15.97 -4.69 4.35
C GLN A 207 17.26 -4.52 5.17
N ARG A 208 18.11 -3.53 4.82
CA ARG A 208 19.33 -3.22 5.58
C ARG A 208 19.08 -2.85 7.04
N LEU A 209 17.90 -2.31 7.36
CA LEU A 209 17.49 -1.92 8.70
C LEU A 209 16.88 -3.09 9.48
N LEU A 210 16.29 -4.07 8.78
CA LEU A 210 15.59 -5.21 9.39
C LEU A 210 16.43 -6.49 9.44
N ALA A 211 17.46 -6.62 8.60
CA ALA A 211 18.38 -7.75 8.56
C ALA A 211 19.85 -7.28 8.54
N PRO A 212 20.30 -6.49 9.54
CA PRO A 212 21.70 -6.08 9.64
C PRO A 212 22.59 -7.27 10.04
N GLY A 213 23.83 -7.29 9.54
CA GLY A 213 24.87 -8.24 9.98
C GLY A 213 25.60 -7.79 11.25
N SER A 214 25.48 -6.51 11.62
CA SER A 214 26.01 -5.96 12.87
C SER A 214 25.19 -4.79 13.41
N VAL A 215 25.08 -4.71 14.74
CA VAL A 215 24.29 -3.70 15.46
C VAL A 215 25.14 -3.05 16.57
N ALA A 216 25.16 -1.72 16.61
CA ALA A 216 25.72 -0.95 17.73
C ALA A 216 24.61 -0.28 18.53
N VAL A 217 24.56 -0.51 19.85
CA VAL A 217 23.59 0.14 20.74
C VAL A 217 24.27 1.29 21.47
N VAL A 218 23.96 2.52 21.03
CA VAL A 218 24.52 3.77 21.57
C VAL A 218 23.64 4.26 22.72
N GLY A 219 24.25 4.44 23.90
CA GLY A 219 23.55 4.79 25.14
C GLY A 219 23.27 3.58 26.04
N ALA A 220 23.90 2.43 25.80
CA ALA A 220 23.84 1.27 26.69
C ALA A 220 24.54 1.58 28.03
N GLY A 221 23.76 1.94 29.05
CA GLY A 221 24.27 2.29 30.38
C GLY A 221 24.56 1.08 31.27
N ARG A 222 25.17 1.35 32.44
CA ARG A 222 25.44 0.33 33.48
C ARG A 222 24.21 -0.01 34.34
N ALA A 223 23.30 0.95 34.50
CA ALA A 223 22.11 0.78 35.35
C ALA A 223 21.05 -0.05 34.60
N PRO A 224 20.57 -1.17 35.18
CA PRO A 224 19.43 -1.91 34.64
C PRO A 224 18.21 -0.99 34.48
N GLY A 225 17.45 -1.20 33.40
CA GLY A 225 16.21 -0.46 33.12
C GLY A 225 16.36 0.83 32.30
N GLY A 226 17.58 1.28 31.98
CA GLY A 226 17.78 2.35 31.01
C GLY A 226 17.40 1.92 29.59
N VAL A 227 16.85 2.83 28.77
CA VAL A 227 16.37 2.55 27.40
C VAL A 227 17.40 1.77 26.56
N GLY A 228 18.63 2.31 26.44
CA GLY A 228 19.68 1.64 25.67
C GLY A 228 20.12 0.31 26.26
N ARG A 229 20.05 0.15 27.59
CA ARG A 229 20.36 -1.10 28.27
C ARG A 229 19.29 -2.17 27.97
N SER A 230 18.02 -1.83 28.08
CA SER A 230 16.91 -2.73 27.77
C SER A 230 16.93 -3.21 26.31
N ILE A 231 17.27 -2.33 25.36
CA ILE A 231 17.38 -2.74 23.95
C ILE A 231 18.56 -3.67 23.73
N LEU A 232 19.73 -3.40 24.35
CA LEU A 232 20.88 -4.29 24.28
C LEU A 232 20.53 -5.69 24.80
N ASP A 233 19.88 -5.76 25.95
CA ASP A 233 19.44 -7.00 26.56
C ASP A 233 18.41 -7.72 25.67
N ASN A 234 17.44 -7.00 25.10
CA ASN A 234 16.46 -7.56 24.17
C ASN A 234 17.08 -8.17 22.89
N ILE A 235 18.09 -7.53 22.29
CA ILE A 235 18.76 -8.06 21.11
C ILE A 235 19.53 -9.34 21.47
N ARG A 236 20.23 -9.34 22.61
CA ARG A 236 20.96 -10.50 23.10
C ARG A 236 20.03 -11.66 23.42
N ASP A 237 18.95 -11.41 24.15
CA ASP A 237 18.02 -12.42 24.64
C ASP A 237 17.17 -13.01 23.50
N ALA A 238 16.97 -12.27 22.41
CA ALA A 238 16.38 -12.79 21.16
C ALA A 238 17.31 -13.75 20.41
N GLY A 239 18.62 -13.75 20.71
CA GLY A 239 19.62 -14.58 20.06
C GLY A 239 20.02 -14.07 18.67
N PHE A 240 20.19 -12.76 18.53
CA PHE A 240 20.65 -12.11 17.29
C PHE A 240 21.87 -12.82 16.69
N THR A 241 21.81 -13.11 15.39
CA THR A 241 22.82 -13.93 14.69
C THR A 241 24.04 -13.13 14.25
N GLY A 242 23.94 -11.79 14.19
CA GLY A 242 25.02 -10.90 13.80
C GLY A 242 25.91 -10.45 14.96
N ARG A 243 26.81 -9.49 14.68
CA ARG A 243 27.71 -8.91 15.70
C ARG A 243 26.99 -7.81 16.49
N LEU A 244 27.10 -7.83 17.81
CA LEU A 244 26.49 -6.85 18.70
C LEU A 244 27.57 -6.05 19.44
N TYR A 245 27.40 -4.73 19.51
CA TYR A 245 28.32 -3.81 20.16
C TYR A 245 27.57 -2.88 21.13
N ALA A 246 28.12 -2.68 22.33
CA ALA A 246 27.63 -1.70 23.29
C ALA A 246 28.47 -0.42 23.19
N VAL A 247 27.84 0.74 22.97
CA VAL A 247 28.54 2.01 22.82
C VAL A 247 28.08 3.00 23.88
N ASN A 248 29.03 3.50 24.69
CA ASN A 248 28.76 4.52 25.70
C ASN A 248 30.02 5.33 26.04
N LYS A 249 29.97 6.65 25.84
CA LYS A 249 31.07 7.58 26.15
C LYS A 249 31.47 7.57 27.63
N ALA A 250 30.57 7.18 28.52
CA ALA A 250 30.79 7.08 29.97
C ALA A 250 31.45 5.77 30.43
N PHE A 251 31.74 4.82 29.54
CA PHE A 251 32.54 3.65 29.91
C PHE A 251 33.97 4.05 30.29
N ALA A 252 34.54 3.35 31.26
CA ALA A 252 35.95 3.47 31.60
C ALA A 252 36.82 2.94 30.44
N GLU A 253 38.05 3.45 30.30
CA GLU A 253 38.92 3.12 29.14
C GLU A 253 39.33 1.64 29.08
N ASP A 254 39.41 1.00 30.24
CA ASP A 254 39.73 -0.42 30.42
C ASP A 254 38.52 -1.35 30.21
N ARG A 255 37.30 -0.80 30.13
CA ARG A 255 36.08 -1.58 29.94
C ARG A 255 35.99 -2.11 28.50
N LYS A 256 36.24 -3.40 28.33
CA LYS A 256 36.17 -4.06 27.01
C LYS A 256 34.83 -4.73 26.71
N GLU A 257 34.01 -5.04 27.72
CA GLU A 257 32.74 -5.75 27.53
C GLU A 257 31.63 -5.29 28.50
N LEU A 258 30.37 -5.42 28.09
CA LEU A 258 29.16 -5.23 28.90
C LEU A 258 28.29 -6.49 28.73
N ASP A 259 28.18 -7.29 29.80
CA ASP A 259 27.47 -8.59 29.80
C ASP A 259 27.78 -9.51 28.61
N GLY A 260 29.08 -9.68 28.31
CA GLY A 260 29.55 -10.52 27.19
C GLY A 260 29.42 -9.87 25.81
N VAL A 261 29.02 -8.60 25.73
CA VAL A 261 28.99 -7.81 24.49
C VAL A 261 30.19 -6.87 24.46
N ALA A 262 30.92 -6.80 23.34
CA ALA A 262 32.05 -5.88 23.19
C ALA A 262 31.62 -4.41 23.41
N ALA A 263 32.35 -3.71 24.27
CA ALA A 263 32.04 -2.36 24.73
C ALA A 263 33.03 -1.33 24.20
N TYR A 264 32.50 -0.24 23.64
CA TYR A 264 33.27 0.84 23.04
C TYR A 264 32.78 2.21 23.55
N ARG A 265 33.67 3.20 23.54
CA ARG A 265 33.33 4.57 23.97
C ARG A 265 32.72 5.43 22.85
N SER A 266 32.97 5.06 21.60
CA SER A 266 32.52 5.73 20.38
C SER A 266 32.32 4.68 19.28
N VAL A 267 31.43 4.96 18.33
CA VAL A 267 31.22 4.09 17.16
C VAL A 267 32.49 4.01 16.32
N ARG A 268 33.27 5.09 16.25
CA ARG A 268 34.54 5.17 15.50
C ARG A 268 35.60 4.16 15.98
N ALA A 269 35.49 3.72 17.23
CA ALA A 269 36.44 2.79 17.83
C ALA A 269 36.07 1.32 17.57
N VAL A 270 34.92 1.04 16.96
CA VAL A 270 34.46 -0.34 16.71
C VAL A 270 35.30 -0.96 15.61
N ASP A 271 35.88 -2.13 15.90
CA ASP A 271 36.64 -2.90 14.92
C ASP A 271 35.67 -3.62 13.97
N GLY A 272 35.60 -3.14 12.71
CA GLY A 272 34.78 -3.72 11.65
C GLY A 272 33.51 -2.93 11.32
N PRO A 273 32.72 -3.42 10.32
CA PRO A 273 31.55 -2.68 9.84
C PRO A 273 30.40 -2.76 10.85
N VAL A 274 29.72 -1.62 11.02
CA VAL A 274 28.46 -1.48 11.77
C VAL A 274 27.34 -1.20 10.78
N ASP A 275 26.40 -2.12 10.60
CA ASP A 275 25.31 -1.92 9.63
C ASP A 275 24.20 -1.02 10.19
N LEU A 276 23.81 -1.24 11.45
CA LEU A 276 22.73 -0.52 12.13
C LEU A 276 23.20 0.06 13.47
N ALA A 277 22.92 1.34 13.72
CA ALA A 277 23.09 1.93 15.05
C ALA A 277 21.73 2.23 15.70
N VAL A 278 21.52 1.70 16.91
CA VAL A 278 20.37 2.05 17.75
C VAL A 278 20.78 3.19 18.68
N VAL A 279 20.16 4.34 18.51
CA VAL A 279 20.52 5.58 19.22
C VAL A 279 19.52 5.84 20.34
N ALA A 280 19.99 5.65 21.58
CA ALA A 280 19.22 5.80 22.82
C ALA A 280 19.90 6.80 23.78
N VAL A 281 20.29 7.96 23.25
CA VAL A 281 20.88 9.09 24.00
C VAL A 281 19.97 10.32 23.97
N PRO A 282 20.09 11.30 24.88
CA PRO A 282 19.33 12.55 24.80
C PRO A 282 19.47 13.26 23.44
N ALA A 283 18.41 13.96 23.00
CA ALA A 283 18.29 14.51 21.65
C ALA A 283 19.43 15.48 21.27
N GLU A 284 19.98 16.19 22.25
CA GLU A 284 21.10 17.12 22.12
C GLU A 284 22.42 16.42 21.72
N HIS A 285 22.58 15.14 22.04
CA HIS A 285 23.77 14.35 21.70
C HIS A 285 23.65 13.58 20.39
N VAL A 286 22.42 13.43 19.87
CA VAL A 286 22.17 12.68 18.63
C VAL A 286 22.98 13.21 17.43
N PRO A 287 23.15 14.53 17.21
CA PRO A 287 23.95 15.02 16.08
C PRO A 287 25.42 14.57 16.09
N GLU A 288 26.06 14.50 17.26
CA GLU A 288 27.43 13.98 17.42
C GLU A 288 27.49 12.51 17.03
N ILE A 289 26.53 11.71 17.51
CA ILE A 289 26.44 10.27 17.20
C ILE A 289 26.16 10.03 15.72
N VAL A 290 25.31 10.84 15.08
CA VAL A 290 25.03 10.73 13.64
C VAL A 290 26.29 11.01 12.81
N ALA A 291 27.12 11.98 13.22
CA ALA A 291 28.39 12.24 12.56
C ALA A 291 29.36 11.05 12.72
N GLU A 292 29.51 10.52 13.94
CA GLU A 292 30.34 9.33 14.18
C GLU A 292 29.89 8.12 13.36
N CYS A 293 28.58 7.88 13.29
CA CYS A 293 28.00 6.80 12.50
C CYS A 293 28.24 7.01 10.99
N GLY A 294 28.08 8.25 10.51
CA GLY A 294 28.31 8.59 9.11
C GLY A 294 29.76 8.41 8.67
N GLU A 295 30.71 8.86 9.48
CA GLU A 295 32.15 8.69 9.24
C GLU A 295 32.59 7.22 9.31
N HIS A 296 31.96 6.42 10.17
CA HIS A 296 32.20 4.98 10.27
C HIS A 296 31.56 4.18 9.11
N GLY A 297 30.69 4.81 8.32
CA GLY A 297 29.97 4.16 7.22
C GLY A 297 28.78 3.30 7.65
N VAL A 298 28.14 3.65 8.77
CA VAL A 298 26.87 3.01 9.19
C VAL A 298 25.82 3.19 8.10
N GLN A 299 24.97 2.18 7.88
CA GLN A 299 23.98 2.21 6.81
C GLN A 299 22.62 2.75 7.28
N GLY A 300 22.31 2.58 8.56
CA GLY A 300 21.01 2.97 9.10
C GLY A 300 21.00 3.25 10.59
N LEU A 301 20.00 4.03 11.01
CA LEU A 301 19.81 4.49 12.37
C LEU A 301 18.40 4.12 12.87
N VAL A 302 18.30 3.59 14.09
CA VAL A 302 17.04 3.52 14.85
C VAL A 302 17.14 4.55 15.97
N VAL A 303 16.47 5.70 15.81
CA VAL A 303 16.52 6.79 16.78
C VAL A 303 15.33 6.68 17.72
N VAL A 304 15.60 6.18 18.92
CA VAL A 304 14.58 5.97 19.98
C VAL A 304 14.29 7.27 20.72
N SER A 305 15.25 8.18 20.74
CA SER A 305 15.19 9.46 21.43
C SER A 305 13.98 10.30 21.02
N ALA A 306 13.24 10.81 22.02
CA ALA A 306 12.21 11.83 21.87
C ALA A 306 12.84 13.25 21.90
N GLY A 307 12.02 14.30 21.88
CA GLY A 307 12.44 15.70 21.83
C GLY A 307 12.46 16.30 20.42
N TYR A 308 11.69 15.74 19.47
CA TYR A 308 11.68 16.17 18.07
C TYR A 308 10.33 16.80 17.70
N ALA A 309 9.78 16.51 16.52
CA ALA A 309 8.59 17.19 16.00
C ALA A 309 7.35 17.10 16.92
N GLU A 310 7.28 16.10 17.78
CA GLU A 310 6.26 15.96 18.83
C GLU A 310 6.36 17.03 19.93
N SER A 311 7.51 17.69 20.07
CA SER A 311 7.76 18.77 21.04
C SER A 311 7.47 20.18 20.50
N GLY A 312 7.01 20.32 19.25
CA GLY A 312 6.62 21.61 18.67
C GLY A 312 7.54 22.11 17.53
N PRO A 313 7.54 23.42 17.24
CA PRO A 313 8.31 24.02 16.13
C PRO A 313 9.82 23.74 16.17
N ASP A 314 10.49 24.01 17.30
CA ASP A 314 11.95 23.81 17.43
C ASP A 314 12.33 22.34 17.24
N GLY A 315 11.50 21.44 17.78
CA GLY A 315 11.66 20.01 17.61
C GLY A 315 11.49 19.55 16.15
N ARG A 316 10.62 20.20 15.36
CA ARG A 316 10.52 19.98 13.91
C ARG A 316 11.81 20.39 13.20
N GLU A 317 12.39 21.53 13.52
CA GLU A 317 13.66 21.97 12.93
C GLU A 317 14.80 21.01 13.27
N ARG A 318 14.88 20.57 14.53
CA ARG A 318 15.83 19.53 14.96
C ARG A 318 15.65 18.23 14.19
N GLN A 319 14.41 17.82 13.94
CA GLN A 319 14.10 16.63 13.13
C GLN A 319 14.56 16.79 11.68
N ARG A 320 14.31 17.96 11.06
CA ARG A 320 14.81 18.24 9.71
C ARG A 320 16.33 18.20 9.65
N ALA A 321 17.01 18.75 10.64
CA ALA A 321 18.47 18.72 10.73
C ALA A 321 19.01 17.28 10.85
N LEU A 322 18.39 16.46 11.72
CA LEU A 322 18.72 15.04 11.86
C LEU A 322 18.64 14.30 10.51
N VAL A 323 17.53 14.47 9.79
CA VAL A 323 17.31 13.79 8.51
C VAL A 323 18.31 14.24 7.45
N ARG A 324 18.53 15.55 7.32
CA ARG A 324 19.52 16.10 6.38
C ARG A 324 20.92 15.56 6.66
N GLN A 325 21.34 15.55 7.92
CA GLN A 325 22.65 15.05 8.32
C GLN A 325 22.80 13.55 8.05
N ALA A 326 21.80 12.73 8.38
CA ALA A 326 21.89 11.29 8.12
C ALA A 326 21.93 10.98 6.62
N ARG A 327 21.05 11.61 5.82
CA ARG A 327 21.00 11.39 4.37
C ARG A 327 22.24 11.89 3.65
N SER A 328 22.90 12.94 4.16
CA SER A 328 24.18 13.39 3.57
C SER A 328 25.24 12.30 3.67
N TYR A 329 25.23 11.46 4.71
CA TYR A 329 26.15 10.31 4.83
C TYR A 329 25.64 9.03 4.13
N GLY A 330 24.50 9.06 3.45
CA GLY A 330 23.93 7.88 2.81
C GLY A 330 23.07 7.00 3.73
N MET A 331 22.79 7.45 4.96
CA MET A 331 22.06 6.69 5.99
C MET A 331 20.54 6.88 5.89
N ARG A 332 19.80 5.83 6.31
CA ARG A 332 18.35 5.89 6.56
C ARG A 332 18.02 5.94 8.05
N ILE A 333 16.86 6.50 8.40
CA ILE A 333 16.40 6.62 9.80
C ILE A 333 15.03 5.96 10.00
N ILE A 334 14.93 5.14 11.05
CA ILE A 334 13.67 4.77 11.69
C ILE A 334 13.53 5.64 12.95
N GLY A 335 12.43 6.39 13.05
CA GLY A 335 12.22 7.38 14.11
C GLY A 335 12.26 8.82 13.58
N PRO A 336 12.65 9.80 14.42
CA PRO A 336 12.96 9.67 15.85
C PRO A 336 11.71 9.32 16.68
N ASN A 337 11.87 9.23 18.01
CA ASN A 337 10.81 8.75 18.91
C ASN A 337 10.27 7.37 18.48
N ALA A 338 11.15 6.53 17.94
CA ALA A 338 10.81 5.18 17.53
C ALA A 338 10.74 4.25 18.74
N PHE A 339 9.82 3.29 18.72
CA PHE A 339 9.85 2.18 19.67
C PHE A 339 10.88 1.11 19.30
N GLY A 340 11.26 1.05 18.02
CA GLY A 340 12.30 0.15 17.49
C GLY A 340 11.80 -0.78 16.39
N VAL A 341 12.61 -1.80 16.10
CA VAL A 341 12.35 -2.81 15.05
C VAL A 341 12.59 -4.23 15.55
N ILE A 342 11.87 -5.19 14.95
CA ILE A 342 12.02 -6.62 15.22
C ILE A 342 12.03 -7.38 13.88
N ASN A 343 12.88 -8.38 13.77
CA ASN A 343 12.86 -9.40 12.72
C ASN A 343 13.03 -10.77 13.36
N THR A 344 12.01 -11.62 13.24
CA THR A 344 11.97 -12.94 13.90
C THR A 344 12.50 -14.06 13.01
N SER A 345 12.93 -13.75 11.78
CA SER A 345 13.53 -14.73 10.88
C SER A 345 14.65 -15.49 11.60
N PRO A 346 14.71 -16.83 11.51
CA PRO A 346 15.74 -17.63 12.17
C PRO A 346 17.17 -17.22 11.83
N ASP A 347 17.36 -16.64 10.64
CA ASP A 347 18.65 -16.17 10.12
C ASP A 347 19.08 -14.82 10.70
N VAL A 348 18.17 -14.07 11.33
CA VAL A 348 18.40 -12.71 11.85
C VAL A 348 18.19 -12.62 13.36
N ARG A 349 16.98 -12.96 13.85
CA ARG A 349 16.59 -12.90 15.27
C ARG A 349 16.89 -11.55 15.96
N LEU A 350 16.56 -10.46 15.28
CA LEU A 350 16.78 -9.10 15.78
C LEU A 350 15.58 -8.63 16.62
N ASN A 351 15.82 -8.20 17.86
CA ASN A 351 14.85 -7.45 18.66
C ASN A 351 15.45 -6.13 19.14
N ALA A 352 15.64 -5.19 18.21
CA ALA A 352 16.13 -3.83 18.49
C ALA A 352 14.96 -2.90 18.87
N SER A 353 14.22 -3.27 19.91
CA SER A 353 13.03 -2.55 20.34
C SER A 353 12.87 -2.53 21.85
N LEU A 354 11.93 -1.71 22.34
CA LEU A 354 11.52 -1.66 23.74
C LEU A 354 10.39 -2.66 24.06
N ALA A 355 10.17 -3.67 23.22
CA ALA A 355 9.16 -4.70 23.48
C ALA A 355 9.48 -5.42 24.80
N PRO A 356 8.49 -5.56 25.71
CA PRO A 356 8.71 -6.23 26.99
C PRO A 356 8.94 -7.73 26.84
N GLU A 357 8.38 -8.35 25.80
CA GLU A 357 8.51 -9.77 25.50
C GLU A 357 8.81 -9.96 24.00
N PRO A 358 9.74 -10.86 23.62
CA PRO A 358 10.03 -11.12 22.21
C PRO A 358 8.81 -11.77 21.54
N PRO A 359 8.31 -11.25 20.41
CA PRO A 359 7.20 -11.88 19.71
C PRO A 359 7.64 -13.23 19.14
N ARG A 360 6.70 -14.17 18.99
CA ARG A 360 7.00 -15.43 18.32
C ARG A 360 7.31 -15.19 16.84
N PRO A 361 8.09 -16.07 16.19
CA PRO A 361 8.18 -16.10 14.74
C PRO A 361 6.83 -16.43 14.10
N GLY A 362 6.49 -15.74 13.02
CA GLY A 362 5.29 -15.97 12.23
C GLY A 362 5.35 -15.20 10.92
N ARG A 363 4.21 -15.10 10.22
CA ARG A 363 4.15 -14.59 8.83
C ARG A 363 3.43 -13.24 8.70
N ILE A 364 3.25 -12.54 9.81
CA ILE A 364 2.58 -11.23 9.86
C ILE A 364 3.62 -10.11 9.95
N GLY A 365 3.62 -9.22 8.96
CA GLY A 365 4.35 -7.95 9.02
C GLY A 365 3.53 -6.89 9.73
N LEU A 366 4.11 -6.21 10.72
CA LEU A 366 3.41 -5.21 11.54
C LEU A 366 4.09 -3.84 11.49
N PHE A 367 3.34 -2.80 11.13
CA PHE A 367 3.80 -1.41 11.11
C PHE A 367 2.95 -0.55 12.05
N ALA A 368 3.59 0.24 12.90
CA ALA A 368 2.91 1.17 13.79
C ALA A 368 3.63 2.53 13.83
N GLN A 369 2.88 3.62 13.68
CA GLN A 369 3.43 4.97 13.90
C GLN A 369 3.55 5.31 15.40
N SER A 370 2.65 4.77 16.22
CA SER A 370 2.65 4.96 17.67
C SER A 370 3.30 3.77 18.39
N GLY A 371 4.29 4.04 19.24
CA GLY A 371 4.95 3.02 20.05
C GLY A 371 4.01 2.32 21.02
N ALA A 372 3.11 3.06 21.70
CA ALA A 372 2.13 2.49 22.63
C ALA A 372 1.15 1.54 21.92
N ILE A 373 0.70 1.92 20.72
CA ILE A 373 -0.15 1.05 19.89
C ILE A 373 0.65 -0.16 19.39
N GLY A 374 1.91 0.03 19.01
CA GLY A 374 2.82 -1.07 18.65
C GLY A 374 2.94 -2.10 19.77
N VAL A 375 3.14 -1.68 21.02
CA VAL A 375 3.17 -2.57 22.20
C VAL A 375 1.85 -3.30 22.37
N ALA A 376 0.72 -2.59 22.26
CA ALA A 376 -0.60 -3.19 22.40
C ALA A 376 -0.86 -4.26 21.33
N LEU A 377 -0.43 -4.02 20.08
CA LEU A 377 -0.54 -4.96 18.97
C LEU A 377 0.38 -6.18 19.17
N LEU A 378 1.66 -5.96 19.51
CA LEU A 378 2.60 -7.04 19.82
C LEU A 378 2.11 -7.90 20.99
N SER A 379 1.61 -7.27 22.06
CA SER A 379 1.06 -7.97 23.23
C SER A 379 -0.16 -8.81 22.86
N ARG A 380 -1.03 -8.30 21.99
CA ARG A 380 -2.21 -9.04 21.50
C ARG A 380 -1.83 -10.24 20.63
N LEU A 381 -0.73 -10.14 19.88
CA LEU A 381 -0.20 -11.25 19.08
C LEU A 381 0.59 -12.26 19.95
N HIS A 382 1.24 -11.80 21.02
CA HIS A 382 2.12 -12.60 21.89
C HIS A 382 1.41 -13.37 23.02
N ARG A 383 0.46 -12.75 23.75
CA ARG A 383 -0.02 -13.26 25.06
C ARG A 383 -0.48 -14.73 25.03
N ARG A 384 0.22 -15.55 25.84
CA ARG A 384 -0.14 -16.92 26.28
C ARG A 384 -1.18 -16.92 27.44
N GLY A 385 -2.19 -16.05 27.39
CA GLY A 385 -3.12 -15.93 28.50
C GLY A 385 -3.99 -14.70 28.36
N GLY A 386 -5.24 -14.94 27.95
CA GLY A 386 -6.22 -13.91 27.63
C GLY A 386 -7.10 -14.24 26.42
N GLY A 387 -7.25 -15.52 26.08
CA GLY A 387 -8.47 -16.17 25.58
C GLY A 387 -9.39 -15.42 24.62
N VAL A 388 -8.88 -14.93 23.49
CA VAL A 388 -9.76 -14.30 22.49
C VAL A 388 -9.60 -14.97 21.14
N THR A 389 -8.39 -14.98 20.54
CA THR A 389 -8.22 -15.51 19.17
C THR A 389 -7.01 -16.41 18.89
N GLY A 390 -6.23 -16.73 19.93
CA GLY A 390 -5.06 -17.59 19.83
C GLY A 390 -3.72 -16.85 19.60
N VAL A 391 -2.58 -17.58 19.59
CA VAL A 391 -1.22 -16.99 19.56
C VAL A 391 -0.60 -17.02 18.17
N THR A 392 -0.19 -15.88 17.59
CA THR A 392 0.48 -15.78 16.29
C THR A 392 1.76 -14.98 16.37
N GLY A 393 2.78 -15.43 15.65
CA GLY A 393 4.02 -14.69 15.54
C GLY A 393 4.00 -13.58 14.49
N VAL A 394 4.97 -12.67 14.60
CA VAL A 394 5.24 -11.65 13.58
C VAL A 394 6.45 -12.08 12.77
N SER A 395 6.53 -11.69 11.49
CA SER A 395 7.75 -11.82 10.69
C SER A 395 8.68 -10.65 10.99
N THR A 396 8.14 -9.44 10.83
CA THR A 396 8.83 -8.18 11.08
C THR A 396 7.91 -7.18 11.76
N PHE A 397 8.48 -6.36 12.63
CA PHE A 397 7.79 -5.25 13.27
C PHE A 397 8.59 -3.96 13.09
N VAL A 398 7.92 -2.89 12.68
CA VAL A 398 8.52 -1.57 12.50
C VAL A 398 7.68 -0.52 13.21
N SER A 399 8.26 0.13 14.21
CA SER A 399 7.68 1.34 14.81
C SER A 399 8.38 2.59 14.28
N SER A 400 7.75 3.32 13.36
CA SER A 400 8.38 4.50 12.74
C SER A 400 8.47 5.72 13.65
N GLY A 401 7.74 5.74 14.77
CA GLY A 401 7.65 6.92 15.64
C GLY A 401 7.15 8.13 14.84
N ASN A 402 7.91 9.22 14.89
CA ASN A 402 7.58 10.42 14.13
C ASN A 402 7.59 10.21 12.61
N ARG A 403 8.18 9.13 12.07
CA ARG A 403 8.23 8.87 10.62
C ARG A 403 8.95 10.00 9.87
N ALA A 404 10.16 10.33 10.34
CA ALA A 404 10.98 11.38 9.75
C ALA A 404 11.86 10.93 8.59
N ASP A 405 11.85 9.65 8.22
CA ASP A 405 12.50 9.20 6.98
C ASP A 405 11.82 7.95 6.44
N VAL A 406 12.05 6.79 7.04
CA VAL A 406 11.38 5.54 6.65
C VAL A 406 9.89 5.61 7.01
N SER A 407 9.05 5.30 6.03
CA SER A 407 7.59 5.38 6.12
C SER A 407 6.91 4.04 5.87
N GLY A 408 5.59 4.00 6.08
CA GLY A 408 4.80 2.83 5.73
C GLY A 408 4.87 2.47 4.24
N ASN A 409 5.11 3.45 3.36
CA ASN A 409 5.33 3.19 1.94
C ASN A 409 6.59 2.36 1.70
N ASP A 410 7.71 2.71 2.34
CA ASP A 410 8.96 1.98 2.21
C ASP A 410 8.81 0.53 2.72
N VAL A 411 8.09 0.34 3.84
CA VAL A 411 7.85 -0.98 4.43
C VAL A 411 6.93 -1.84 3.55
N LEU A 412 5.93 -1.25 2.90
CA LEU A 412 5.09 -1.96 1.90
C LEU A 412 5.91 -2.44 0.69
N GLN A 413 6.92 -1.68 0.27
CA GLN A 413 7.82 -2.07 -0.83
C GLN A 413 8.64 -3.30 -0.46
N TYR A 414 9.11 -3.35 0.80
CA TYR A 414 9.81 -4.51 1.36
C TYR A 414 8.90 -5.74 1.46
N TRP A 415 7.73 -5.59 2.10
CA TRP A 415 6.81 -6.73 2.28
C TRP A 415 6.24 -7.28 0.98
N TYR A 416 6.22 -6.51 -0.11
CA TYR A 416 5.75 -6.99 -1.40
C TYR A 416 6.53 -8.24 -1.88
N GLU A 417 7.86 -8.25 -1.73
CA GLU A 417 8.73 -9.36 -2.17
C GLU A 417 9.21 -10.26 -1.02
N ASP A 418 9.03 -9.87 0.24
CA ASP A 418 9.48 -10.64 1.41
C ASP A 418 8.76 -12.00 1.54
N PRO A 419 9.44 -13.15 1.37
CA PRO A 419 8.79 -14.47 1.44
C PRO A 419 8.32 -14.85 2.85
N ASP A 420 8.84 -14.18 3.88
CA ASP A 420 8.51 -14.45 5.28
C ASP A 420 7.25 -13.69 5.75
N THR A 421 6.73 -12.77 4.93
CA THR A 421 5.52 -11.98 5.23
C THR A 421 4.39 -12.32 4.28
N ASP A 422 3.29 -12.84 4.80
CA ASP A 422 2.06 -13.13 4.03
C ASP A 422 1.00 -12.06 4.20
N VAL A 423 0.91 -11.45 5.38
CA VAL A 423 -0.12 -10.45 5.73
C VAL A 423 0.54 -9.21 6.30
N ALA A 424 0.15 -8.05 5.79
CA ALA A 424 0.63 -6.75 6.26
C ALA A 424 -0.44 -6.07 7.12
N LEU A 425 -0.11 -5.77 8.38
CA LEU A 425 -0.94 -5.01 9.31
C LEU A 425 -0.32 -3.64 9.54
N MET A 426 -1.09 -2.57 9.31
CA MET A 426 -0.59 -1.21 9.48
C MET A 426 -1.52 -0.37 10.35
N TYR A 427 -0.95 0.23 11.39
CA TYR A 427 -1.56 1.36 12.09
C TYR A 427 -0.94 2.67 11.58
N LEU A 428 -1.76 3.48 10.91
CA LEU A 428 -1.36 4.73 10.29
C LEU A 428 -2.10 5.91 10.94
N GLU A 429 -1.39 6.86 11.52
CA GLU A 429 -1.96 8.17 11.89
C GLU A 429 -2.06 9.07 10.65
N SER A 430 -1.13 8.93 9.72
CA SER A 430 -1.15 9.60 8.42
C SER A 430 -0.53 8.72 7.33
N ILE A 431 -1.06 8.84 6.12
CA ILE A 431 -0.65 8.05 4.94
C ILE A 431 0.64 8.59 4.30
N GLY A 432 1.05 9.83 4.63
CA GLY A 432 2.13 10.48 3.89
C GLY A 432 1.62 10.82 2.49
N ASN A 433 2.31 10.40 1.44
CA ASN A 433 1.86 10.57 0.05
C ASN A 433 0.72 9.58 -0.30
N PRO A 434 -0.56 10.01 -0.36
CA PRO A 434 -1.68 9.11 -0.58
C PRO A 434 -1.69 8.50 -1.97
N ARG A 435 -1.23 9.21 -3.00
CA ARG A 435 -1.13 8.70 -4.37
C ARG A 435 -0.13 7.55 -4.48
N LYS A 436 1.08 7.73 -3.93
CA LYS A 436 2.08 6.66 -3.83
C LYS A 436 1.55 5.51 -2.97
N PHE A 437 0.99 5.80 -1.80
CA PHE A 437 0.42 4.75 -0.93
C PHE A 437 -0.65 3.93 -1.66
N THR A 438 -1.58 4.57 -2.36
CA THR A 438 -2.67 3.88 -3.09
C THR A 438 -2.13 2.96 -4.19
N ARG A 439 -1.13 3.44 -4.96
CA ARG A 439 -0.44 2.62 -5.97
C ARG A 439 0.26 1.40 -5.34
N LEU A 440 1.00 1.62 -4.25
CA LEU A 440 1.72 0.56 -3.55
C LEU A 440 0.76 -0.43 -2.90
N ALA A 441 -0.28 0.07 -2.24
CA ALA A 441 -1.32 -0.72 -1.61
C ALA A 441 -2.02 -1.62 -2.62
N ARG A 442 -2.41 -1.11 -3.80
CA ARG A 442 -3.02 -1.93 -4.87
C ARG A 442 -2.13 -3.08 -5.30
N ARG A 443 -0.84 -2.81 -5.53
CA ARG A 443 0.12 -3.83 -5.94
C ARG A 443 0.37 -4.86 -4.84
N THR A 444 0.53 -4.40 -3.59
CA THR A 444 0.74 -5.30 -2.45
C THR A 444 -0.51 -6.11 -2.15
N ALA A 445 -1.69 -5.50 -2.09
CA ALA A 445 -2.98 -6.16 -1.86
C ALA A 445 -3.29 -7.23 -2.91
N ALA A 446 -2.87 -7.07 -4.16
CA ALA A 446 -3.04 -8.10 -5.19
C ALA A 446 -2.24 -9.38 -4.88
N ALA A 447 -1.10 -9.26 -4.20
CA ALA A 447 -0.25 -10.39 -3.82
C ALA A 447 -0.52 -10.90 -2.39
N LYS A 448 -0.76 -9.98 -1.45
CA LYS A 448 -0.74 -10.22 0.00
C LYS A 448 -1.80 -9.35 0.68
N PRO A 449 -2.63 -9.87 1.60
CA PRO A 449 -3.63 -9.07 2.29
C PRO A 449 -3.00 -7.89 3.06
N LEU A 450 -3.57 -6.70 2.89
CA LEU A 450 -3.16 -5.46 3.55
C LEU A 450 -4.30 -4.93 4.42
N VAL A 451 -4.15 -5.02 5.73
CA VAL A 451 -5.14 -4.54 6.71
C VAL A 451 -4.64 -3.24 7.34
N VAL A 452 -5.47 -2.20 7.34
CA VAL A 452 -5.09 -0.85 7.78
C VAL A 452 -6.10 -0.30 8.78
N VAL A 453 -5.57 0.23 9.89
CA VAL A 453 -6.30 1.12 10.81
C VAL A 453 -5.78 2.53 10.64
N GLN A 454 -6.68 3.49 10.43
CA GLN A 454 -6.34 4.90 10.42
C GLN A 454 -6.69 5.56 11.76
N GLY A 455 -5.67 5.93 12.54
CA GLY A 455 -5.80 6.42 13.92
C GLY A 455 -6.23 7.88 14.06
N ALA A 456 -5.80 8.76 13.15
CA ALA A 456 -6.19 10.18 13.18
C ALA A 456 -7.31 10.43 12.17
N ARG A 457 -8.56 10.42 12.65
CA ARG A 457 -9.73 10.73 11.82
C ARG A 457 -9.92 12.24 11.66
N HIS A 458 -9.54 13.06 12.65
CA HIS A 458 -9.78 14.51 12.68
C HIS A 458 -8.56 15.31 13.20
N GLY A 459 -8.09 16.29 12.42
CA GLY A 459 -7.50 17.54 12.94
C GLY A 459 -6.03 17.62 13.36
N ALA A 460 -5.28 16.53 13.56
CA ALA A 460 -3.85 16.62 13.87
C ALA A 460 -3.00 16.48 12.60
N GLY A 461 -2.26 17.53 12.22
CA GLY A 461 -1.27 17.45 11.13
C GLY A 461 -0.19 16.40 11.42
N PRO A 462 0.44 15.82 10.38
CA PRO A 462 1.43 14.75 10.55
C PRO A 462 2.62 15.25 11.37
N ARG A 463 3.03 14.49 12.40
CA ARG A 463 4.21 14.76 13.24
C ARG A 463 5.55 14.47 12.54
N GLY A 464 5.53 13.84 11.37
CA GLY A 464 6.72 13.48 10.60
C GLY A 464 7.18 14.56 9.64
N HIS A 465 7.36 14.20 8.37
CA HIS A 465 7.52 15.19 7.31
C HIS A 465 6.23 15.95 7.01
N ALA A 466 6.41 17.14 6.43
CA ALA A 466 5.33 17.87 5.80
C ALA A 466 4.71 17.01 4.68
N VAL A 467 3.40 16.85 4.74
CA VAL A 467 2.61 16.13 3.72
C VAL A 467 1.65 17.15 3.11
N ARG A 468 1.42 17.07 1.80
CA ARG A 468 0.34 17.83 1.18
C ARG A 468 -0.98 17.42 1.82
N ALA A 469 -1.67 18.38 2.44
CA ALA A 469 -2.99 18.12 2.99
C ALA A 469 -3.94 17.77 1.84
N THR A 470 -4.61 16.62 1.96
CA THR A 470 -5.73 16.31 1.08
C THR A 470 -6.91 17.22 1.41
N ARG A 471 -7.60 17.68 0.38
CA ARG A 471 -8.86 18.44 0.48
C ARG A 471 -10.07 17.52 0.32
N LEU A 472 -9.85 16.22 0.09
CA LEU A 472 -10.90 15.24 -0.05
C LEU A 472 -11.55 14.92 1.31
N PRO A 473 -12.87 14.67 1.33
CA PRO A 473 -13.53 14.11 2.51
C PRO A 473 -12.91 12.78 2.95
N HIS A 474 -12.96 12.51 4.26
CA HIS A 474 -12.43 11.26 4.82
C HIS A 474 -13.07 10.00 4.21
N GLU A 475 -14.37 10.05 3.92
CA GLU A 475 -15.09 8.94 3.27
C GLU A 475 -14.59 8.69 1.84
N THR A 476 -14.26 9.74 1.10
CA THR A 476 -13.66 9.61 -0.24
C THR A 476 -12.30 8.92 -0.15
N VAL A 477 -11.43 9.36 0.77
CA VAL A 477 -10.13 8.69 1.00
C VAL A 477 -10.32 7.23 1.41
N SER A 478 -11.31 6.95 2.27
CA SER A 478 -11.69 5.60 2.68
C SER A 478 -12.06 4.71 1.50
N ALA A 479 -12.90 5.22 0.60
CA ALA A 479 -13.35 4.51 -0.59
C ALA A 479 -12.19 4.22 -1.54
N LEU A 480 -11.30 5.20 -1.75
CA LEU A 480 -10.11 5.03 -2.59
C LEU A 480 -9.15 3.96 -2.03
N LEU A 481 -8.98 3.90 -0.71
CA LEU A 481 -8.17 2.85 -0.07
C LEU A 481 -8.77 1.46 -0.26
N ARG A 482 -10.09 1.30 -0.05
CA ARG A 482 -10.78 0.01 -0.27
C ARG A 482 -10.66 -0.46 -1.72
N GLN A 483 -10.73 0.46 -2.68
CA GLN A 483 -10.52 0.16 -4.11
C GLN A 483 -9.08 -0.27 -4.43
N ALA A 484 -8.12 0.17 -3.64
CA ALA A 484 -6.74 -0.32 -3.70
C ALA A 484 -6.58 -1.70 -3.04
N GLY A 485 -7.66 -2.37 -2.64
CA GLY A 485 -7.62 -3.68 -1.98
C GLY A 485 -7.22 -3.61 -0.50
N VAL A 486 -7.18 -2.41 0.09
CA VAL A 486 -6.92 -2.24 1.52
C VAL A 486 -8.13 -2.68 2.32
N ILE A 487 -7.93 -3.65 3.21
CA ILE A 487 -8.90 -4.05 4.22
C ILE A 487 -8.86 -3.01 5.33
N ARG A 488 -9.67 -1.96 5.17
CA ARG A 488 -9.75 -0.89 6.16
C ARG A 488 -10.67 -1.31 7.30
N VAL A 489 -10.12 -1.31 8.51
CA VAL A 489 -10.85 -1.60 9.74
C VAL A 489 -10.82 -0.41 10.69
N ASP A 490 -11.73 -0.38 11.66
CA ASP A 490 -11.95 0.79 12.51
C ASP A 490 -11.15 0.73 13.81
N THR A 491 -10.82 -0.47 14.29
CA THR A 491 -10.13 -0.66 15.58
C THR A 491 -8.89 -1.53 15.45
N ILE A 492 -7.96 -1.36 16.39
CA ILE A 492 -6.78 -2.24 16.53
C ILE A 492 -7.16 -3.69 16.85
N THR A 493 -8.38 -3.93 17.36
CA THR A 493 -8.92 -5.28 17.60
C THR A 493 -9.24 -5.94 16.28
N GLU A 494 -10.00 -5.25 15.43
CA GLU A 494 -10.35 -5.73 14.09
C GLU A 494 -9.11 -5.92 13.20
N LEU A 495 -8.08 -5.08 13.38
CA LEU A 495 -6.79 -5.24 12.69
C LEU A 495 -6.16 -6.60 12.95
N VAL A 496 -6.10 -7.00 14.23
CA VAL A 496 -5.56 -8.30 14.64
C VAL A 496 -6.50 -9.42 14.21
N ASP A 497 -7.80 -9.27 14.43
CA ASP A 497 -8.81 -10.29 14.12
C ASP A 497 -8.84 -10.68 12.63
N ALA A 498 -8.83 -9.68 11.74
CA ALA A 498 -8.73 -9.90 10.30
C ALA A 498 -7.37 -10.46 9.90
N GLY A 499 -6.28 -9.91 10.47
CA GLY A 499 -4.92 -10.37 10.21
C GLY A 499 -4.70 -11.85 10.54
N LEU A 500 -5.25 -12.30 11.66
CA LEU A 500 -5.18 -13.69 12.12
C LEU A 500 -5.90 -14.65 11.17
N LEU A 501 -7.09 -14.26 10.68
CA LEU A 501 -7.83 -15.06 9.72
C LEU A 501 -7.04 -15.20 8.41
N LEU A 502 -6.63 -14.06 7.85
CA LEU A 502 -5.96 -13.97 6.56
C LEU A 502 -4.60 -14.67 6.54
N ALA A 503 -3.89 -14.71 7.69
CA ALA A 503 -2.59 -15.36 7.79
C ALA A 503 -2.67 -16.88 7.95
N ARG A 504 -3.85 -17.43 8.24
CA ARG A 504 -4.00 -18.84 8.66
C ARG A 504 -4.99 -19.65 7.85
N GLN A 505 -5.90 -18.99 7.14
CA GLN A 505 -7.00 -19.62 6.43
C GLN A 505 -7.00 -19.24 4.95
N PRO A 506 -7.45 -20.13 4.06
CA PRO A 506 -7.64 -19.80 2.65
C PRO A 506 -8.69 -18.70 2.48
N LEU A 507 -8.62 -17.98 1.36
CA LEU A 507 -9.65 -16.99 1.03
C LEU A 507 -10.95 -17.69 0.63
N PRO A 508 -12.11 -17.24 1.14
CA PRO A 508 -13.40 -17.81 0.77
C PRO A 508 -13.73 -17.54 -0.71
N ALA A 509 -14.35 -18.53 -1.36
CA ALA A 509 -14.80 -18.41 -2.74
C ALA A 509 -15.97 -17.42 -2.90
N GLY A 510 -16.77 -17.23 -1.85
CA GLY A 510 -17.96 -16.40 -1.85
C GLY A 510 -18.51 -16.13 -0.45
N PRO A 511 -19.71 -15.55 -0.34
CA PRO A 511 -20.29 -15.12 0.92
C PRO A 511 -21.10 -16.20 1.64
N ARG A 512 -21.15 -17.45 1.16
CA ARG A 512 -22.00 -18.50 1.73
C ARG A 512 -21.35 -19.14 2.95
N VAL A 513 -22.04 -19.19 4.09
CA VAL A 513 -21.44 -19.62 5.36
C VAL A 513 -22.23 -20.77 5.97
N ALA A 514 -21.56 -21.89 6.25
CA ALA A 514 -22.12 -22.94 7.11
C ALA A 514 -21.82 -22.62 8.58
N ILE A 515 -22.81 -22.82 9.45
CA ILE A 515 -22.69 -22.61 10.90
C ILE A 515 -22.99 -23.94 11.58
N LEU A 516 -22.10 -24.42 12.44
CA LEU A 516 -22.30 -25.65 13.21
C LEU A 516 -21.76 -25.50 14.62
N GLY A 517 -22.37 -26.16 15.61
CA GLY A 517 -21.83 -26.13 16.97
C GLY A 517 -22.75 -26.71 18.02
N ASN A 518 -22.32 -26.66 19.28
CA ASN A 518 -23.03 -27.27 20.42
C ASN A 518 -23.93 -26.30 21.21
N SER A 519 -24.28 -25.16 20.59
CA SER A 519 -25.14 -24.14 21.19
C SER A 519 -26.02 -23.49 20.13
N GLU A 520 -27.32 -23.75 20.21
CA GLU A 520 -28.34 -23.12 19.37
C GLU A 520 -28.28 -21.59 19.44
N SER A 521 -28.24 -21.02 20.66
CA SER A 521 -28.26 -19.56 20.85
C SER A 521 -27.03 -18.89 20.22
N LEU A 522 -25.83 -19.49 20.35
CA LEU A 522 -24.61 -18.96 19.74
C LEU A 522 -24.62 -19.14 18.22
N GLY A 523 -25.22 -20.23 17.73
CA GLY A 523 -25.50 -20.44 16.31
C GLY A 523 -26.39 -19.35 15.72
N LEU A 524 -27.49 -18.99 16.40
CA LEU A 524 -28.41 -17.93 15.98
C LEU A 524 -27.76 -16.53 16.02
N LEU A 525 -26.97 -16.22 17.05
CA LEU A 525 -26.22 -14.95 17.09
C LEU A 525 -25.22 -14.85 15.93
N THR A 526 -24.57 -15.96 15.59
CA THR A 526 -23.66 -16.03 14.44
C THR A 526 -24.41 -15.85 13.12
N TYR A 527 -25.59 -16.45 13.00
CA TYR A 527 -26.45 -16.31 11.83
C TYR A 527 -26.89 -14.85 11.61
N GLU A 528 -27.37 -14.17 12.66
CA GLU A 528 -27.76 -12.75 12.59
C GLU A 528 -26.56 -11.85 12.27
N ALA A 529 -25.40 -12.10 12.89
CA ALA A 529 -24.18 -11.38 12.56
C ALA A 529 -23.80 -11.55 11.09
N CYS A 530 -23.94 -12.76 10.52
CA CYS A 530 -23.67 -13.01 9.11
C CYS A 530 -24.59 -12.18 8.21
N LEU A 531 -25.89 -12.12 8.52
CA LEU A 531 -26.83 -11.29 7.77
C LEU A 531 -26.50 -9.80 7.85
N ALA A 532 -26.15 -9.31 9.05
CA ALA A 532 -25.81 -7.90 9.28
C ALA A 532 -24.56 -7.45 8.49
N GLU A 533 -23.58 -8.34 8.31
CA GLU A 533 -22.35 -8.08 7.53
C GLU A 533 -22.50 -8.46 6.05
N GLY A 534 -23.71 -8.81 5.59
CA GLY A 534 -24.01 -9.10 4.17
C GLY A 534 -23.56 -10.47 3.67
N LEU A 535 -23.22 -11.39 4.58
CA LEU A 535 -22.96 -12.80 4.26
C LEU A 535 -24.27 -13.57 4.06
N ARG A 536 -24.18 -14.78 3.51
CA ARG A 536 -25.32 -15.67 3.23
C ARG A 536 -25.21 -16.94 4.08
N PRO A 537 -25.62 -16.89 5.36
CA PRO A 537 -25.53 -18.05 6.24
C PRO A 537 -26.59 -19.11 5.89
N HIS A 538 -26.24 -20.38 6.02
CA HIS A 538 -27.18 -21.49 6.08
C HIS A 538 -27.81 -21.60 7.49
N PRO A 539 -28.97 -22.25 7.65
CA PRO A 539 -29.52 -22.56 8.96
C PRO A 539 -28.46 -23.25 9.85
N PRO A 540 -28.25 -22.80 11.10
CA PRO A 540 -27.25 -23.39 11.98
C PRO A 540 -27.52 -24.87 12.27
N LEU A 541 -26.49 -25.71 12.18
CA LEU A 541 -26.52 -27.10 12.61
C LEU A 541 -26.20 -27.19 14.10
N ASP A 542 -27.23 -27.40 14.92
CA ASP A 542 -27.06 -27.64 16.36
C ASP A 542 -26.70 -29.11 16.64
N LEU A 543 -25.50 -29.32 17.18
CA LEU A 543 -24.97 -30.62 17.61
C LEU A 543 -25.40 -30.96 19.05
N THR A 544 -26.13 -30.05 19.71
CA THR A 544 -26.53 -30.11 21.12
C THR A 544 -25.36 -29.99 22.09
N THR A 545 -25.65 -29.66 23.35
CA THR A 545 -24.63 -29.50 24.41
C THR A 545 -23.87 -30.79 24.75
N ALA A 546 -24.37 -31.95 24.31
CA ALA A 546 -23.75 -33.26 24.51
C ALA A 546 -22.74 -33.66 23.42
N ALA A 547 -22.52 -32.80 22.41
CA ALA A 547 -21.64 -33.09 21.28
C ALA A 547 -20.22 -33.47 21.72
N SER A 548 -19.73 -34.61 21.22
CA SER A 548 -18.36 -35.07 21.39
C SER A 548 -17.42 -34.44 20.37
N ALA A 549 -16.10 -34.54 20.58
CA ALA A 549 -15.11 -34.13 19.58
C ALA A 549 -15.29 -34.86 18.23
N ALA A 550 -15.77 -36.11 18.24
CA ALA A 550 -16.04 -36.87 17.01
C ALA A 550 -17.24 -36.30 16.24
N ASP A 551 -18.27 -35.81 16.94
CA ASP A 551 -19.43 -35.18 16.32
C ASP A 551 -19.03 -33.87 15.62
N PHE A 552 -18.20 -33.05 16.28
CA PHE A 552 -17.62 -31.85 15.68
C PHE A 552 -16.76 -32.17 14.45
N HIS A 553 -15.94 -33.22 14.51
CA HIS A 553 -15.12 -33.65 13.38
C HIS A 553 -15.98 -34.05 12.18
N ALA A 554 -16.99 -34.90 12.39
CA ALA A 554 -17.87 -35.38 11.32
C ALA A 554 -18.69 -34.24 10.70
N ALA A 555 -19.26 -33.37 11.53
CA ALA A 555 -20.04 -32.21 11.06
C ALA A 555 -19.17 -31.22 10.26
N LEU A 556 -17.96 -30.91 10.74
CA LEU A 556 -17.04 -30.04 10.03
C LEU A 556 -16.57 -30.65 8.70
N ALA A 557 -16.24 -31.94 8.67
CA ALA A 557 -15.86 -32.63 7.45
C ALA A 557 -16.98 -32.60 6.40
N HIS A 558 -18.23 -32.79 6.82
CA HIS A 558 -19.38 -32.70 5.92
C HIS A 558 -19.57 -31.26 5.37
N ALA A 559 -19.53 -30.25 6.24
CA ALA A 559 -19.66 -28.85 5.83
C ALA A 559 -18.55 -28.41 4.87
N LEU A 560 -17.31 -28.87 5.10
CA LEU A 560 -16.17 -28.59 4.22
C LEU A 560 -16.32 -29.26 2.85
N ALA A 561 -16.92 -30.44 2.78
CA ALA A 561 -17.21 -31.13 1.52
C ALA A 561 -18.40 -30.55 0.75
N ASP A 562 -19.28 -29.78 1.39
CA ASP A 562 -20.49 -29.24 0.79
C ASP A 562 -20.23 -27.96 -0.05
N ASP A 563 -20.32 -28.08 -1.38
CA ASP A 563 -20.13 -26.99 -2.36
C ASP A 563 -21.16 -25.85 -2.26
N THR A 564 -22.20 -26.00 -1.43
CA THR A 564 -23.14 -24.91 -1.13
C THR A 564 -22.59 -23.87 -0.16
N SER A 565 -21.48 -24.16 0.54
CA SER A 565 -20.81 -23.24 1.48
C SER A 565 -19.41 -22.85 1.02
N ASP A 566 -19.01 -21.62 1.32
CA ASP A 566 -17.70 -21.05 0.99
C ASP A 566 -16.80 -20.89 2.22
N ALA A 567 -17.38 -20.96 3.42
CA ALA A 567 -16.71 -20.84 4.72
C ALA A 567 -17.51 -21.59 5.80
N VAL A 568 -16.84 -21.99 6.89
CA VAL A 568 -17.47 -22.66 8.03
C VAL A 568 -17.17 -21.93 9.34
N VAL A 569 -18.21 -21.61 10.11
CA VAL A 569 -18.09 -21.07 11.48
C VAL A 569 -18.55 -22.13 12.47
N VAL A 570 -17.63 -22.53 13.36
CA VAL A 570 -17.87 -23.50 14.42
C VAL A 570 -18.16 -22.76 15.72
N THR A 571 -19.32 -22.96 16.34
CA THR A 571 -19.67 -22.39 17.65
C THR A 571 -19.41 -23.42 18.75
N ALA A 572 -18.73 -23.01 19.82
CA ALA A 572 -18.34 -23.90 20.90
C ALA A 572 -18.57 -23.26 22.28
N ILE A 573 -19.30 -23.97 23.13
CA ILE A 573 -19.44 -23.68 24.56
C ILE A 573 -18.89 -24.84 25.41
N PRO A 574 -18.51 -24.60 26.67
CA PRO A 574 -18.04 -25.66 27.55
C PRO A 574 -19.05 -26.80 27.68
N ALA A 575 -18.56 -28.05 27.63
CA ALA A 575 -19.40 -29.24 27.85
C ALA A 575 -19.93 -29.28 29.30
N VAL A 576 -21.19 -29.71 29.47
CA VAL A 576 -21.84 -29.83 30.79
C VAL A 576 -22.00 -31.32 31.14
N GLY A 577 -21.20 -31.83 32.10
CA GLY A 577 -21.30 -33.22 32.60
C GLY A 577 -19.96 -33.87 32.97
N GLU A 578 -20.00 -35.04 33.65
CA GLU A 578 -18.81 -35.86 33.91
C GLU A 578 -18.37 -36.56 32.61
N GLY A 579 -17.17 -36.23 32.12
CA GLY A 579 -16.65 -36.66 30.82
C GLY A 579 -16.43 -35.52 29.83
N SER A 580 -16.00 -34.34 30.31
CA SER A 580 -15.77 -33.17 29.45
C SER A 580 -14.82 -33.50 28.29
N VAL A 581 -15.22 -33.11 27.08
CA VAL A 581 -14.28 -33.03 25.95
C VAL A 581 -13.22 -32.01 26.36
N GLY A 582 -12.00 -32.45 26.63
CA GLY A 582 -10.92 -31.51 26.90
C GLY A 582 -10.69 -30.62 25.69
N ASP A 583 -10.44 -29.33 25.92
CA ASP A 583 -10.15 -28.32 24.87
C ASP A 583 -9.16 -28.83 23.81
N ALA A 584 -8.17 -29.63 24.23
CA ALA A 584 -7.18 -30.25 23.35
C ALA A 584 -7.77 -31.29 22.39
N ALA A 585 -8.73 -32.12 22.83
CA ALA A 585 -9.39 -33.13 22.02
C ALA A 585 -10.31 -32.48 20.97
N LEU A 586 -11.08 -31.46 21.37
CA LEU A 586 -11.88 -30.67 20.43
C LEU A 586 -11.00 -29.95 19.41
N ALA A 587 -9.92 -29.30 19.85
CA ALA A 587 -8.97 -28.65 18.94
C ALA A 587 -8.35 -29.63 17.93
N GLN A 588 -8.01 -30.86 18.36
CA GLN A 588 -7.46 -31.89 17.49
C GLN A 588 -8.49 -32.41 16.46
N ALA A 589 -9.74 -32.60 16.88
CA ALA A 589 -10.84 -32.98 15.99
C ALA A 589 -11.08 -31.92 14.90
N LEU A 590 -11.12 -30.65 15.27
CA LEU A 590 -11.31 -29.55 14.31
C LEU A 590 -10.13 -29.42 13.34
N ARG A 591 -8.88 -29.47 13.83
CA ARG A 591 -7.69 -29.44 12.97
C ARG A 591 -7.62 -30.59 11.99
N SER A 592 -7.92 -31.81 12.44
CA SER A 592 -7.89 -33.00 11.58
C SER A 592 -8.95 -32.96 10.48
N ALA A 593 -10.15 -32.47 10.77
CA ALA A 593 -11.19 -32.26 9.76
C ALA A 593 -10.80 -31.16 8.75
N ALA A 594 -10.28 -30.02 9.24
CA ALA A 594 -9.83 -28.93 8.38
C ALA A 594 -8.66 -29.32 7.45
N ALA A 595 -7.72 -30.15 7.95
CA ALA A 595 -6.60 -30.63 7.17
C ALA A 595 -7.01 -31.57 6.01
N ALA A 596 -8.14 -32.27 6.13
CA ALA A 596 -8.65 -33.15 5.08
C ALA A 596 -9.26 -32.38 3.89
N ALA A 597 -9.70 -31.14 4.10
CA ALA A 597 -10.34 -30.30 3.08
C ALA A 597 -9.93 -28.80 3.25
N PRO A 598 -8.69 -28.43 2.89
CA PRO A 598 -8.10 -27.13 3.22
C PRO A 598 -8.55 -25.97 2.30
N ALA A 599 -9.60 -26.15 1.50
CA ALA A 599 -10.03 -25.18 0.49
C ALA A 599 -10.91 -24.05 1.06
N LYS A 600 -11.61 -24.29 2.17
CA LYS A 600 -12.56 -23.34 2.77
C LYS A 600 -12.03 -22.86 4.14
N PRO A 601 -12.16 -21.56 4.46
CA PRO A 601 -11.78 -21.06 5.77
C PRO A 601 -12.68 -21.62 6.87
N VAL A 602 -12.06 -22.02 7.97
CA VAL A 602 -12.71 -22.45 9.21
C VAL A 602 -12.39 -21.46 10.33
N LEU A 603 -13.41 -21.05 11.08
CA LEU A 603 -13.28 -20.16 12.23
C LEU A 603 -14.04 -20.74 13.42
N VAL A 604 -13.57 -20.49 14.63
CA VAL A 604 -14.25 -20.91 15.86
C VAL A 604 -14.77 -19.70 16.62
N VAL A 605 -16.02 -19.71 17.05
CA VAL A 605 -16.58 -18.78 18.03
C VAL A 605 -16.71 -19.52 19.36
N HIS A 606 -16.15 -18.96 20.42
CA HIS A 606 -16.17 -19.57 21.75
C HIS A 606 -16.61 -18.60 22.84
N VAL A 607 -17.16 -19.14 23.92
CA VAL A 607 -17.52 -18.41 25.14
C VAL A 607 -16.82 -19.08 26.32
N GLU A 608 -15.96 -18.33 27.04
CA GLU A 608 -15.22 -18.81 28.22
C GLU A 608 -14.31 -20.04 27.98
N LEU A 609 -13.91 -20.32 26.73
CA LEU A 609 -12.98 -21.41 26.37
C LEU A 609 -11.63 -20.88 25.89
N GLY A 610 -10.96 -20.09 26.74
CA GLY A 610 -9.62 -19.56 26.43
C GLY A 610 -8.58 -20.65 26.14
N GLY A 611 -8.71 -21.81 26.78
CA GLY A 611 -7.85 -22.99 26.54
C GLY A 611 -8.05 -23.62 25.16
N LEU A 612 -9.27 -23.60 24.61
CA LEU A 612 -9.55 -24.03 23.23
C LEU A 612 -8.86 -23.12 22.21
N ALA A 613 -8.92 -21.79 22.42
CA ALA A 613 -8.24 -20.84 21.54
C ALA A 613 -6.71 -21.02 21.55
N GLU A 614 -6.14 -21.32 22.71
CA GLU A 614 -4.72 -21.68 22.84
C GLU A 614 -4.41 -23.01 22.16
N ALA A 615 -5.22 -24.04 22.39
CA ALA A 615 -5.03 -25.36 21.80
C ALA A 615 -5.14 -25.32 20.26
N LEU A 616 -6.09 -24.58 19.69
CA LEU A 616 -6.23 -24.38 18.24
C LEU A 616 -5.05 -23.63 17.63
N SER A 617 -4.36 -22.80 18.44
CA SER A 617 -3.17 -22.06 18.03
C SER A 617 -1.85 -22.73 18.38
N ALA A 618 -1.87 -23.74 19.25
CA ALA A 618 -0.72 -24.52 19.64
C ALA A 618 -0.46 -25.61 18.59
N ALA A 619 0.18 -25.22 17.49
CA ALA A 619 1.04 -26.10 16.71
C ALA A 619 2.50 -25.75 17.03
N THR A 620 3.36 -26.77 17.02
CA THR A 620 4.68 -26.81 17.64
C THR A 620 5.69 -25.77 17.16
N SER A 621 6.56 -25.37 18.10
CA SER A 621 7.85 -24.68 17.91
C SER A 621 8.70 -25.29 16.79
N THR A 622 9.33 -24.45 15.97
CA THR A 622 10.37 -24.79 14.98
C THR A 622 11.80 -24.67 15.54
N ALA A 623 12.01 -24.87 16.84
CA ALA A 623 13.36 -24.97 17.38
C ALA A 623 14.05 -26.24 16.81
N PRO A 624 15.20 -26.14 16.12
CA PRO A 624 15.92 -27.31 15.64
C PRO A 624 16.55 -28.05 16.82
N GLN A 625 16.38 -29.37 16.90
CA GLN A 625 17.32 -30.21 17.65
C GLN A 625 18.52 -30.55 16.75
N PRO A 626 19.74 -30.63 17.31
CA PRO A 626 20.91 -31.00 16.53
C PRO A 626 20.81 -32.48 16.16
N ALA A 627 20.74 -32.79 14.87
CA ALA A 627 20.81 -34.17 14.39
C ALA A 627 22.24 -34.69 14.54
N GLY A 628 22.38 -35.75 15.34
CA GLY A 628 23.62 -36.43 15.65
C GLY A 628 24.28 -37.16 14.47
N ALA A 629 25.53 -37.53 14.70
CA ALA A 629 26.41 -38.26 13.79
C ALA A 629 25.80 -39.55 13.21
N PRO A 630 26.21 -39.99 12.01
CA PRO A 630 25.72 -41.23 11.42
C PRO A 630 26.34 -42.44 12.14
N ALA A 631 25.49 -43.34 12.65
CA ALA A 631 25.91 -44.62 13.23
C ALA A 631 26.06 -45.72 12.14
N PRO A 632 26.91 -46.75 12.36
CA PRO A 632 27.53 -47.53 11.31
C PRO A 632 26.63 -48.62 10.72
N ARG A 633 26.80 -48.89 9.42
CA ARG A 633 26.11 -49.96 8.70
C ARG A 633 26.78 -51.31 9.01
N THR A 634 26.02 -52.28 9.50
CA THR A 634 26.39 -53.71 9.52
C THR A 634 25.83 -54.39 8.27
N GLY A 635 26.67 -55.17 7.61
CA GLY A 635 26.33 -55.90 6.39
C GLY A 635 25.94 -57.36 6.63
N ASN A 636 25.28 -57.94 5.63
CA ASN A 636 25.57 -59.27 5.10
C ASN A 636 24.95 -59.40 3.69
N GLY A 637 25.73 -59.91 2.74
CA GLY A 637 25.48 -59.92 1.28
C GLY A 637 24.56 -61.06 0.78
N PRO A 638 24.74 -61.61 -0.45
CA PRO A 638 25.97 -61.63 -1.27
C PRO A 638 25.82 -61.34 -2.79
N ALA A 639 26.99 -61.19 -3.44
CA ALA A 639 27.37 -61.51 -4.84
C ALA A 639 26.61 -60.81 -6.00
N GLY A 640 27.26 -60.26 -7.03
CA GLY A 640 28.66 -60.21 -7.41
C GLY A 640 28.87 -59.31 -8.63
N GLU A 641 30.10 -58.79 -8.71
CA GLU A 641 30.88 -58.45 -9.90
C GLU A 641 30.39 -57.45 -10.99
N ARG A 642 31.12 -56.31 -10.98
CA ARG A 642 31.87 -55.68 -12.09
C ARG A 642 31.21 -54.64 -13.01
N ASP A 643 31.94 -53.52 -13.06
CA ASP A 643 32.22 -52.58 -14.16
C ASP A 643 31.15 -51.62 -14.70
N ALA A 644 31.31 -50.36 -14.30
CA ALA A 644 31.68 -49.20 -15.15
C ALA A 644 30.74 -48.70 -16.28
N PRO A 645 30.82 -47.41 -16.63
CA PRO A 645 29.65 -46.58 -16.97
C PRO A 645 29.54 -46.22 -18.47
N ARG A 646 28.34 -45.81 -18.89
CA ARG A 646 27.97 -44.93 -20.05
C ARG A 646 26.42 -44.97 -20.11
N GLY A 647 25.66 -43.94 -20.43
CA GLY A 647 25.85 -42.87 -21.39
C GLY A 647 24.69 -42.93 -22.40
N HIS A 648 23.86 -41.89 -22.41
CA HIS A 648 23.00 -41.42 -23.51
C HIS A 648 21.77 -42.22 -23.98
N ALA A 649 20.65 -41.47 -23.99
CA ALA A 649 19.71 -41.23 -25.09
C ALA A 649 18.87 -42.38 -25.71
N GLY A 650 17.59 -42.05 -25.91
CA GLY A 650 16.94 -42.32 -27.20
C GLY A 650 15.91 -43.44 -27.23
N ALA A 651 14.65 -43.04 -27.03
CA ALA A 651 13.51 -43.25 -27.93
C ALA A 651 13.02 -44.68 -28.30
N GLU A 652 11.70 -44.67 -28.56
CA GLU A 652 10.90 -45.59 -29.39
C GLU A 652 10.12 -46.73 -28.72
N SER A 653 8.88 -46.35 -28.36
CA SER A 653 7.61 -47.00 -28.73
C SER A 653 7.66 -48.18 -29.74
N ARG A 654 6.99 -49.28 -29.36
CA ARG A 654 5.93 -50.00 -30.12
C ARG A 654 5.49 -51.24 -29.33
N THR A 655 4.31 -51.22 -28.72
CA THR A 655 3.06 -51.89 -29.15
C THR A 655 3.19 -53.38 -29.51
N ALA A 656 2.49 -54.22 -28.74
CA ALA A 656 1.46 -55.20 -29.15
C ALA A 656 1.57 -56.49 -28.29
N VAL A 657 0.61 -56.81 -27.42
CA VAL A 657 -0.69 -57.51 -27.63
C VAL A 657 -0.60 -59.01 -27.27
N ASP A 658 -1.58 -59.38 -26.43
CA ASP A 658 -2.23 -60.69 -26.20
C ASP A 658 -1.64 -61.81 -25.34
N GLY A 659 -2.54 -62.44 -24.59
CA GLY A 659 -2.48 -63.89 -24.33
C GLY A 659 -2.76 -64.39 -22.90
N THR A 660 -4.00 -64.29 -22.43
CA THR A 660 -4.82 -65.32 -21.71
C THR A 660 -4.20 -66.22 -20.62
N VAL A 661 -4.67 -66.12 -19.36
CA VAL A 661 -5.70 -66.95 -18.65
C VAL A 661 -5.16 -68.16 -17.88
N GLN A 662 -5.39 -68.17 -16.55
CA GLN A 662 -5.81 -69.38 -15.81
C GLN A 662 -6.49 -69.02 -14.48
N GLU A 663 -7.70 -69.56 -14.31
CA GLU A 663 -8.65 -69.61 -13.18
C GLU A 663 -8.33 -70.81 -12.23
N PRO A 664 -9.13 -71.23 -11.21
CA PRO A 664 -10.27 -70.61 -10.47
C PRO A 664 -10.37 -70.90 -8.93
N ASP A 665 -11.45 -70.37 -8.30
CA ASP A 665 -12.33 -70.94 -7.22
C ASP A 665 -11.81 -71.16 -5.76
N VAL A 666 -12.57 -71.09 -4.63
CA VAL A 666 -14.03 -71.25 -4.34
C VAL A 666 -14.41 -70.78 -2.88
N ARG A 667 -15.59 -70.15 -2.74
CA ARG A 667 -16.73 -70.20 -1.74
C ARG A 667 -16.72 -69.88 -0.21
N LEU A 668 -17.70 -69.00 0.14
CA LEU A 668 -18.87 -69.06 1.09
C LEU A 668 -18.64 -69.39 2.60
N ASP A 669 -19.37 -68.93 3.63
CA ASP A 669 -20.78 -68.50 3.84
C ASP A 669 -20.91 -67.83 5.24
N ASN A 670 -21.92 -66.97 5.51
CA ASN A 670 -22.68 -66.96 6.80
C ASN A 670 -23.75 -65.86 6.97
N ALA A 671 -24.87 -66.26 7.60
CA ALA A 671 -25.94 -65.45 8.21
C ALA A 671 -26.76 -66.39 9.15
N PRO A 672 -27.76 -65.96 9.96
CA PRO A 672 -27.98 -64.70 10.71
C PRO A 672 -28.61 -64.87 12.15
N ALA A 673 -28.90 -63.74 12.84
CA ALA A 673 -30.19 -63.34 13.48
C ALA A 673 -30.36 -63.14 15.03
N ARG A 674 -30.95 -61.96 15.35
CA ARG A 674 -32.03 -61.57 16.33
C ARG A 674 -31.77 -61.18 17.82
N ALA A 675 -32.56 -60.16 18.27
CA ALA A 675 -32.68 -59.43 19.56
C ALA A 675 -33.79 -60.03 20.50
N PRO A 676 -34.41 -59.41 21.57
CA PRO A 676 -34.27 -58.07 22.25
C PRO A 676 -34.48 -58.00 23.83
N ASP A 677 -34.57 -56.75 24.37
CA ASP A 677 -35.46 -56.20 25.47
C ASP A 677 -35.02 -55.81 26.92
N ALA A 678 -35.65 -54.68 27.37
CA ALA A 678 -36.07 -54.20 28.73
C ALA A 678 -35.27 -53.15 29.60
N ARG A 679 -36.00 -52.15 30.16
CA ARG A 679 -35.67 -51.13 31.22
C ARG A 679 -36.30 -51.54 32.60
N PRO A 680 -36.46 -50.72 33.70
CA PRO A 680 -35.94 -49.38 34.15
C PRO A 680 -35.58 -49.26 35.69
N ASP A 681 -35.34 -48.00 36.13
CA ASP A 681 -35.57 -47.37 37.47
C ASP A 681 -34.54 -47.38 38.62
N SER A 682 -34.09 -46.18 39.04
CA SER A 682 -34.52 -45.45 40.28
C SER A 682 -33.46 -44.49 40.87
N ALA A 683 -33.92 -43.30 41.26
CA ALA A 683 -33.25 -42.24 42.05
C ALA A 683 -33.20 -42.62 43.58
N PRO A 684 -32.81 -41.78 44.59
CA PRO A 684 -32.59 -40.32 44.58
C PRO A 684 -31.51 -39.74 45.54
N ARG A 685 -31.32 -38.39 45.50
CA ARG A 685 -31.20 -37.38 46.62
C ARG A 685 -30.19 -37.65 47.79
N GLU A 686 -29.59 -36.69 48.51
CA GLU A 686 -29.85 -35.29 48.81
C GLU A 686 -28.64 -34.74 49.64
N THR A 687 -28.29 -33.47 49.41
CA THR A 687 -27.94 -32.40 50.38
C THR A 687 -27.07 -32.65 51.62
N GLY A 688 -26.10 -31.74 51.84
CA GLY A 688 -25.65 -31.43 53.19
C GLY A 688 -24.33 -30.66 53.29
N ALA A 689 -24.37 -29.34 53.10
CA ALA A 689 -23.35 -28.41 53.61
C ALA A 689 -23.44 -28.33 55.17
N PRO A 690 -22.69 -27.49 55.93
CA PRO A 690 -21.67 -26.50 55.55
C PRO A 690 -20.50 -26.30 56.58
N ARG A 691 -19.70 -25.24 56.33
CA ARG A 691 -18.95 -24.38 57.28
C ARG A 691 -17.60 -24.83 57.87
N GLY A 692 -16.61 -23.94 57.72
CA GLY A 692 -15.95 -23.37 58.90
C GLY A 692 -14.43 -23.44 59.02
N THR A 693 -13.74 -22.47 58.40
CA THR A 693 -12.65 -21.67 59.01
C THR A 693 -11.46 -22.32 59.74
N ALA A 694 -10.29 -22.12 59.12
CA ALA A 694 -9.07 -21.49 59.66
C ALA A 694 -8.06 -22.27 60.54
N SER A 695 -6.83 -22.27 60.00
CA SER A 695 -5.51 -22.04 60.63
C SER A 695 -4.62 -23.24 61.05
N ARG A 696 -3.56 -23.42 60.23
CA ARG A 696 -2.12 -23.70 60.48
C ARG A 696 -1.73 -24.59 61.69
N PRO A 697 -0.76 -25.53 61.52
CA PRO A 697 0.65 -25.11 61.55
C PRO A 697 1.69 -25.93 60.74
N SER A 698 2.84 -25.28 60.55
CA SER A 698 4.22 -25.76 60.39
C SER A 698 4.53 -27.27 60.53
N GLY A 699 5.40 -27.78 59.66
CA GLY A 699 6.27 -28.92 59.95
C GLY A 699 6.77 -29.65 58.69
N ALA A 700 8.07 -29.57 58.43
CA ALA A 700 8.72 -30.14 57.25
C ALA A 700 8.98 -31.65 57.34
N ALA A 701 8.90 -32.30 56.16
CA ALA A 701 9.48 -33.57 55.68
C ALA A 701 9.02 -34.89 56.36
N PRO A 702 8.71 -35.95 55.57
CA PRO A 702 9.77 -36.75 54.93
C PRO A 702 9.49 -37.36 53.54
N SER A 703 10.58 -37.54 52.79
CA SER A 703 11.01 -38.71 51.97
C SER A 703 9.98 -39.67 51.33
N SER A 704 9.94 -39.57 49.99
CA SER A 704 9.95 -40.61 48.92
C SER A 704 9.03 -41.85 48.94
N ALA A 705 8.19 -41.96 47.89
CA ALA A 705 8.11 -43.17 47.06
C ALA A 705 7.52 -42.87 45.65
N ALA A 706 8.30 -43.21 44.64
CA ALA A 706 7.97 -43.64 43.26
C ALA A 706 7.07 -42.80 42.34
N ALA A 707 7.71 -42.34 41.26
CA ALA A 707 7.17 -41.64 40.11
C ALA A 707 6.41 -42.57 39.14
N GLY A 708 5.22 -42.13 38.69
CA GLY A 708 4.66 -42.45 37.38
C GLY A 708 4.97 -41.28 36.43
N GLY A 709 5.77 -41.53 35.39
CA GLY A 709 6.28 -40.49 34.50
C GLY A 709 5.19 -39.79 33.65
N PRO A 710 5.43 -38.55 33.21
CA PRO A 710 4.48 -37.80 32.38
C PRO A 710 4.39 -38.45 30.98
N ALA A 711 3.16 -38.61 30.50
CA ALA A 711 2.89 -39.06 29.14
C ALA A 711 3.57 -38.13 28.12
N ALA A 712 4.25 -38.73 27.13
CA ALA A 712 4.97 -38.01 26.10
C ALA A 712 4.02 -37.11 25.26
N PRO A 713 4.43 -35.88 24.92
CA PRO A 713 3.64 -35.02 24.05
C PRO A 713 3.62 -35.58 22.63
N VAL A 714 2.42 -35.79 22.09
CA VAL A 714 2.20 -36.18 20.69
C VAL A 714 2.55 -34.98 19.80
N VAL A 715 3.55 -35.14 18.94
CA VAL A 715 3.97 -34.13 17.95
C VAL A 715 3.01 -34.19 16.76
N PRO A 716 2.29 -33.09 16.40
CA PRO A 716 1.47 -33.05 15.19
C PRO A 716 2.34 -32.94 13.92
N PRO A 717 1.89 -33.47 12.77
CA PRO A 717 2.64 -33.44 11.51
C PRO A 717 2.81 -32.00 10.99
N GLU A 718 3.91 -31.76 10.26
CA GLU A 718 4.17 -30.51 9.53
C GLU A 718 3.01 -30.21 8.55
N GLY A 719 2.48 -28.98 8.61
CA GLY A 719 1.37 -28.53 7.75
C GLY A 719 0.00 -28.39 8.45
N ALA A 720 -0.09 -28.47 9.78
CA ALA A 720 -1.35 -28.27 10.49
C ALA A 720 -1.91 -26.83 10.32
N HIS A 721 -3.02 -26.68 9.59
CA HIS A 721 -3.75 -25.42 9.44
C HIS A 721 -4.21 -24.89 10.81
N LEU A 722 -3.77 -23.68 11.17
CA LEU A 722 -4.16 -23.02 12.42
C LEU A 722 -5.57 -22.47 12.28
N ILE A 723 -6.49 -22.85 13.15
CA ILE A 723 -7.87 -22.35 13.11
C ILE A 723 -7.98 -21.14 14.05
N PRO A 724 -8.35 -19.94 13.56
CA PRO A 724 -8.57 -18.80 14.42
C PRO A 724 -9.84 -19.01 15.27
N ALA A 725 -9.71 -18.75 16.57
CA ALA A 725 -10.83 -18.71 17.49
C ALA A 725 -11.26 -17.26 17.72
N TYR A 726 -12.48 -16.97 18.18
CA TYR A 726 -12.96 -15.63 18.47
C TYR A 726 -13.90 -15.69 19.67
N PRO A 727 -13.89 -14.70 20.58
CA PRO A 727 -14.69 -14.75 21.81
C PRO A 727 -16.14 -14.32 21.59
N ALA A 728 -16.49 -13.92 20.35
CA ALA A 728 -17.79 -13.34 20.01
C ALA A 728 -18.06 -13.55 18.52
N SER A 729 -19.32 -13.80 18.19
CA SER A 729 -19.80 -14.04 16.83
C SER A 729 -19.53 -12.84 15.91
N GLU A 730 -19.78 -11.62 16.38
CA GLU A 730 -19.61 -10.39 15.61
C GLU A 730 -18.16 -10.19 15.16
N ARG A 731 -17.19 -10.59 16.01
CA ARG A 731 -15.77 -10.48 15.70
C ARG A 731 -15.33 -11.47 14.64
N ALA A 732 -15.74 -12.74 14.77
CA ALA A 732 -15.45 -13.78 13.79
C ALA A 732 -16.06 -13.44 12.43
N VAL A 733 -17.35 -13.09 12.44
CA VAL A 733 -18.11 -12.81 11.23
C VAL A 733 -17.60 -11.54 10.54
N ARG A 734 -17.26 -10.48 11.28
CA ARG A 734 -16.66 -9.28 10.68
C ARG A 734 -15.32 -9.59 10.02
N ALA A 735 -14.45 -10.36 10.67
CA ALA A 735 -13.19 -10.79 10.07
C ALA A 735 -13.42 -11.60 8.77
N LEU A 736 -14.40 -12.52 8.80
CA LEU A 736 -14.79 -13.31 7.63
C LEU A 736 -15.35 -12.43 6.50
N ALA A 737 -16.22 -11.47 6.82
CA ALA A 737 -16.78 -10.54 5.83
C ALA A 737 -15.69 -9.70 5.16
N GLN A 738 -14.68 -9.24 5.91
CA GLN A 738 -13.51 -8.57 5.35
C GLN A 738 -12.71 -9.49 4.41
N ALA A 739 -12.52 -10.76 4.77
CA ALA A 739 -11.85 -11.73 3.92
C ALA A 739 -12.64 -12.05 2.63
N VAL A 740 -13.98 -12.14 2.70
CA VAL A 740 -14.86 -12.31 1.53
C VAL A 740 -14.77 -11.11 0.60
N ALA A 741 -14.89 -9.89 1.13
CA ALA A 741 -14.80 -8.67 0.34
C ALA A 741 -13.44 -8.54 -0.35
N TYR A 742 -12.35 -8.84 0.37
CA TYR A 742 -11.00 -8.87 -0.20
C TYR A 742 -10.83 -9.95 -1.27
N ALA A 743 -11.34 -11.17 -1.04
CA ALA A 743 -11.28 -12.25 -2.02
C ALA A 743 -12.02 -11.91 -3.31
N GLN A 744 -13.19 -11.25 -3.20
CA GLN A 744 -13.92 -10.73 -4.34
C GLN A 744 -13.13 -9.66 -5.08
N TRP A 745 -12.62 -8.65 -4.36
CA TRP A 745 -11.77 -7.61 -4.95
C TRP A 745 -10.58 -8.20 -5.71
N ARG A 746 -9.92 -9.22 -5.15
CA ARG A 746 -8.74 -9.85 -5.75
C ARG A 746 -9.06 -10.57 -7.07
N ARG A 747 -10.24 -11.17 -7.18
CA ARG A 747 -10.74 -11.78 -8.43
C ARG A 747 -11.03 -10.70 -9.49
N GLU A 748 -11.70 -9.62 -9.09
CA GLU A 748 -12.01 -8.50 -9.99
C GLU A 748 -10.72 -7.80 -10.47
N ALA A 749 -9.74 -7.62 -9.58
CA ALA A 749 -8.46 -6.98 -9.90
C ALA A 749 -7.55 -7.79 -10.83
N ALA A 750 -7.74 -9.11 -10.92
CA ALA A 750 -6.96 -9.99 -11.81
C ALA A 750 -7.26 -9.73 -13.30
N GLU A 751 -8.44 -9.18 -13.60
CA GLU A 751 -8.85 -8.77 -14.94
C GLU A 751 -9.13 -7.26 -14.97
N PRO A 752 -8.10 -6.42 -15.17
CA PRO A 752 -8.29 -4.98 -15.16
C PRO A 752 -9.17 -4.53 -16.34
N GLY A 753 -10.03 -3.55 -16.08
CA GLY A 753 -10.78 -2.86 -17.13
C GLY A 753 -9.86 -2.08 -18.07
N LYS A 754 -10.40 -1.63 -19.21
CA LYS A 754 -9.68 -0.82 -20.19
C LYS A 754 -10.14 0.63 -20.12
N VAL A 755 -9.21 1.56 -20.32
CA VAL A 755 -9.56 2.96 -20.57
C VAL A 755 -9.94 3.07 -22.05
N PRO A 756 -11.19 3.41 -22.40
CA PRO A 756 -11.60 3.50 -23.79
C PRO A 756 -10.89 4.62 -24.55
N GLU A 757 -10.62 4.39 -25.83
CA GLU A 757 -10.18 5.40 -26.78
C GLU A 757 -11.39 5.84 -27.62
N TYR A 758 -11.47 7.13 -27.91
CA TYR A 758 -12.55 7.72 -28.69
C TYR A 758 -11.94 8.51 -29.85
N ASP A 759 -12.36 8.21 -31.07
CA ASP A 759 -11.85 8.87 -32.28
C ASP A 759 -12.38 10.30 -32.46
N ASP A 760 -13.44 10.67 -31.74
CA ASP A 760 -14.11 11.96 -31.82
C ASP A 760 -13.58 13.01 -30.82
N ILE A 761 -12.54 12.69 -30.04
CA ILE A 761 -11.92 13.62 -29.08
C ILE A 761 -10.84 14.47 -29.77
N ASP A 762 -10.98 15.80 -29.65
CA ASP A 762 -9.97 16.77 -30.11
C ASP A 762 -9.07 17.25 -28.96
N VAL A 763 -8.09 16.42 -28.58
CA VAL A 763 -7.11 16.73 -27.52
C VAL A 763 -6.30 17.99 -27.84
N ARG A 764 -5.95 18.21 -29.11
CA ARG A 764 -5.12 19.36 -29.54
C ARG A 764 -5.92 20.67 -29.49
N GLY A 765 -7.16 20.66 -29.96
CA GLY A 765 -8.05 21.80 -29.86
C GLY A 765 -8.33 22.18 -28.40
N ALA A 766 -8.57 21.19 -27.54
CA ALA A 766 -8.74 21.40 -26.11
C ALA A 766 -7.53 22.06 -25.45
N ALA A 767 -6.31 21.55 -25.74
CA ALA A 767 -5.07 22.14 -25.23
C ALA A 767 -4.91 23.63 -25.66
N ALA A 768 -5.15 23.94 -26.94
CA ALA A 768 -5.06 25.30 -27.44
C ALA A 768 -6.07 26.25 -26.77
N LEU A 769 -7.30 25.77 -26.51
CA LEU A 769 -8.31 26.54 -25.77
C LEU A 769 -7.87 26.79 -24.33
N ILE A 770 -7.38 25.77 -23.64
CA ILE A 770 -6.92 25.86 -22.24
C ILE A 770 -5.74 26.83 -22.12
N ASP A 771 -4.73 26.71 -22.99
CA ASP A 771 -3.57 27.60 -22.99
C ASP A 771 -4.00 29.06 -23.19
N GLY A 772 -4.88 29.31 -24.18
CA GLY A 772 -5.44 30.64 -24.43
C GLY A 772 -6.19 31.20 -23.22
N LEU A 773 -6.96 30.38 -22.51
CA LEU A 773 -7.74 30.79 -21.34
C LEU A 773 -6.87 31.03 -20.10
N LEU A 774 -5.82 30.24 -19.89
CA LEU A 774 -4.89 30.38 -18.75
C LEU A 774 -4.00 31.63 -18.84
N THR A 775 -3.83 32.23 -20.03
CA THR A 775 -3.16 33.54 -20.14
C THR A 775 -3.87 34.65 -19.34
N ARG A 776 -5.15 34.47 -19.01
CA ARG A 776 -5.98 35.46 -18.29
C ARG A 776 -5.79 35.42 -16.77
N GLY A 777 -5.13 34.41 -16.22
CA GLY A 777 -4.84 34.32 -14.78
C GLY A 777 -4.54 32.91 -14.26
N GLN A 778 -3.99 32.82 -13.05
CA GLN A 778 -3.54 31.56 -12.41
C GLN A 778 -4.68 30.64 -11.92
N GLY A 779 -5.94 31.03 -12.08
CA GLY A 779 -7.10 30.20 -11.71
C GLY A 779 -8.39 30.82 -12.24
N LEU A 780 -9.08 30.12 -13.13
CA LEU A 780 -10.24 30.62 -13.85
C LEU A 780 -11.41 29.64 -13.75
N THR A 781 -12.59 30.12 -13.38
CA THR A 781 -13.84 29.36 -13.58
C THR A 781 -14.45 29.81 -14.88
N LEU A 782 -14.66 28.89 -15.81
CA LEU A 782 -15.10 29.21 -17.18
C LEU A 782 -16.54 29.74 -17.18
N ALA A 783 -16.83 30.66 -18.11
CA ALA A 783 -18.19 31.10 -18.39
C ALA A 783 -18.96 30.03 -19.19
N GLY A 784 -20.28 30.19 -19.32
CA GLY A 784 -21.16 29.16 -19.90
C GLY A 784 -20.78 28.73 -21.32
N GLU A 785 -20.41 29.66 -22.20
CA GLU A 785 -20.02 29.34 -23.59
C GLU A 785 -18.65 28.65 -23.64
N GLU A 786 -17.64 29.21 -22.97
CA GLU A 786 -16.29 28.61 -22.86
C GLU A 786 -16.32 27.20 -22.25
N THR A 787 -17.22 26.97 -21.28
CA THR A 787 -17.46 25.65 -20.70
C THR A 787 -18.03 24.67 -21.73
N CYS A 788 -18.99 25.11 -22.54
CA CYS A 788 -19.59 24.28 -23.58
C CYS A 788 -18.57 23.94 -24.68
N ASP A 789 -17.76 24.91 -25.09
CA ASP A 789 -16.76 24.71 -26.14
C ASP A 789 -15.69 23.70 -25.71
N LEU A 790 -15.15 23.87 -24.49
CA LEU A 790 -14.15 22.93 -23.95
C LEU A 790 -14.73 21.53 -23.77
N LEU A 791 -15.91 21.39 -23.15
CA LEU A 791 -16.55 20.07 -22.98
C LEU A 791 -16.93 19.43 -24.32
N GLY A 792 -17.29 20.24 -25.31
CA GLY A 792 -17.61 19.81 -26.67
C GLY A 792 -16.44 19.12 -27.38
N THR A 793 -15.19 19.52 -27.12
CA THR A 793 -13.99 18.85 -27.68
C THR A 793 -13.83 17.39 -27.24
N TYR A 794 -14.48 16.99 -26.14
CA TYR A 794 -14.53 15.61 -25.65
C TYR A 794 -15.87 14.92 -25.92
N GLY A 795 -16.72 15.51 -26.77
CA GLY A 795 -18.06 14.99 -27.10
C GLY A 795 -19.11 15.22 -26.00
N ILE A 796 -18.81 16.01 -24.97
CA ILE A 796 -19.74 16.27 -23.86
C ILE A 796 -20.64 17.45 -24.20
N GLN A 797 -21.87 17.16 -24.61
CA GLN A 797 -22.85 18.17 -25.01
C GLN A 797 -23.65 18.71 -23.82
N VAL A 798 -23.42 19.98 -23.48
CA VAL A 798 -24.17 20.69 -22.44
C VAL A 798 -25.34 21.46 -23.05
N HIS A 799 -26.54 21.31 -22.50
CA HIS A 799 -27.71 22.06 -22.94
C HIS A 799 -27.51 23.56 -22.66
N ARG A 800 -27.43 24.36 -23.72
CA ARG A 800 -27.25 25.80 -23.62
C ARG A 800 -28.43 26.46 -22.89
N ALA A 801 -28.11 27.30 -21.92
CA ALA A 801 -29.06 28.20 -21.27
C ALA A 801 -28.87 29.61 -21.85
N LEU A 802 -29.88 30.11 -22.56
CA LEU A 802 -29.81 31.41 -23.22
C LEU A 802 -30.30 32.51 -22.27
N PRO A 803 -29.55 33.61 -22.08
CA PRO A 803 -29.99 34.75 -21.29
C PRO A 803 -31.29 35.34 -21.82
N ALA A 804 -32.23 35.63 -20.91
CA ALA A 804 -33.55 36.12 -21.25
C ALA A 804 -33.88 37.40 -20.46
N PRO A 805 -33.11 38.49 -20.60
CA PRO A 805 -33.27 39.70 -19.76
C PRO A 805 -34.64 40.39 -19.89
N THR A 806 -35.41 40.07 -20.94
CA THR A 806 -36.76 40.54 -21.19
C THR A 806 -37.67 39.39 -21.64
N PRO A 807 -39.01 39.52 -21.52
CA PRO A 807 -39.95 38.53 -22.05
C PRO A 807 -39.77 38.26 -23.56
N ASP A 808 -39.44 39.28 -24.36
CA ASP A 808 -39.19 39.12 -25.80
C ASP A 808 -37.89 38.37 -26.08
N ALA A 809 -36.85 38.62 -25.30
CA ALA A 809 -35.62 37.83 -25.36
C ALA A 809 -35.86 36.38 -24.94
N ALA A 810 -36.72 36.14 -23.93
CA ALA A 810 -37.14 34.80 -23.54
C ALA A 810 -37.84 34.05 -24.67
N ALA A 811 -38.81 34.70 -25.34
CA ALA A 811 -39.51 34.14 -26.49
C ALA A 811 -38.57 33.88 -27.68
N GLY A 812 -37.65 34.81 -27.96
CA GLY A 812 -36.60 34.64 -28.97
C GLY A 812 -35.69 33.44 -28.68
N ALA A 813 -35.24 33.30 -27.44
CA ALA A 813 -34.45 32.15 -26.99
C ALA A 813 -35.23 30.84 -27.12
N ALA A 814 -36.51 30.81 -26.74
CA ALA A 814 -37.35 29.62 -26.84
C ALA A 814 -37.58 29.17 -28.29
N ARG A 815 -37.77 30.12 -29.22
CA ARG A 815 -37.87 29.80 -30.66
C ARG A 815 -36.58 29.19 -31.21
N SER A 816 -35.42 29.68 -30.78
CA SER A 816 -34.12 29.12 -31.18
C SER A 816 -33.86 27.74 -30.58
N LEU A 817 -34.30 27.51 -29.33
CA LEU A 817 -34.09 26.25 -28.61
C LEU A 817 -35.11 25.15 -28.98
N GLY A 818 -36.31 25.55 -29.40
CA GLY A 818 -37.46 24.67 -29.62
C GLY A 818 -38.22 24.35 -28.33
N TYR A 819 -39.55 24.33 -28.41
CA TYR A 819 -40.44 23.95 -27.31
C TYR A 819 -40.52 22.42 -27.13
N PRO A 820 -40.77 21.91 -25.91
CA PRO A 820 -40.99 22.66 -24.67
C PRO A 820 -39.69 23.16 -24.01
N VAL A 821 -39.78 24.30 -23.31
CA VAL A 821 -38.65 24.95 -22.64
C VAL A 821 -38.87 25.12 -21.13
N ALA A 822 -37.80 25.37 -20.40
CA ALA A 822 -37.80 25.77 -19.01
C ALA A 822 -37.31 27.22 -18.87
N LEU A 823 -37.96 27.99 -18.01
CA LEU A 823 -37.52 29.32 -17.58
C LEU A 823 -36.94 29.20 -16.17
N LYS A 824 -35.70 29.64 -15.97
CA LYS A 824 -34.95 29.48 -14.72
C LYS A 824 -34.35 30.82 -14.27
N ALA A 825 -34.47 31.16 -12.99
CA ALA A 825 -33.70 32.24 -12.37
C ALA A 825 -32.29 31.74 -12.00
N THR A 826 -31.25 32.50 -12.35
CA THR A 826 -29.84 32.12 -12.09
C THR A 826 -29.17 32.99 -11.01
N ALA A 827 -29.96 33.79 -10.30
CA ALA A 827 -29.50 34.55 -9.14
C ALA A 827 -28.85 33.63 -8.09
N PRO A 828 -27.67 33.98 -7.52
CA PRO A 828 -26.93 33.10 -6.61
C PRO A 828 -27.73 32.53 -5.43
N HIS A 829 -28.68 33.30 -4.89
CA HIS A 829 -29.53 32.90 -3.75
C HIS A 829 -30.70 31.97 -4.14
N LEU A 830 -31.02 31.83 -5.43
CA LEU A 830 -32.06 30.93 -5.97
C LEU A 830 -31.47 29.68 -6.66
N ARG A 831 -30.15 29.62 -6.85
CA ARG A 831 -29.48 28.45 -7.43
C ARG A 831 -29.64 27.24 -6.52
N HIS A 832 -29.89 26.07 -7.11
CA HIS A 832 -30.09 24.79 -6.41
C HIS A 832 -31.26 24.79 -5.40
N ARG A 833 -32.18 25.76 -5.51
CA ARG A 833 -33.39 25.89 -4.67
C ARG A 833 -34.66 25.87 -5.52
N ALA A 834 -34.86 24.78 -6.24
CA ALA A 834 -36.05 24.57 -7.07
C ALA A 834 -37.35 24.56 -6.23
N ASP A 835 -37.24 24.22 -4.94
CA ASP A 835 -38.31 24.27 -3.92
C ASP A 835 -38.89 25.67 -3.73
N LEU A 836 -38.09 26.72 -4.00
CA LEU A 836 -38.52 28.10 -3.88
C LEU A 836 -39.29 28.59 -5.12
N GLY A 837 -39.50 27.77 -6.15
CA GLY A 837 -40.27 28.19 -7.33
C GLY A 837 -39.52 29.12 -8.29
N GLY A 838 -38.19 29.18 -8.23
CA GLY A 838 -37.36 29.94 -9.20
C GLY A 838 -37.21 29.27 -10.58
N VAL A 839 -37.90 28.15 -10.80
CA VAL A 839 -37.87 27.37 -12.04
C VAL A 839 -39.31 27.09 -12.51
N ARG A 840 -39.58 27.31 -13.79
CA ARG A 840 -40.84 26.96 -14.47
C ARG A 840 -40.51 25.98 -15.59
N LEU A 841 -41.10 24.79 -15.53
CA LEU A 841 -40.82 23.67 -16.43
C LEU A 841 -41.98 23.47 -17.41
N ASP A 842 -41.72 22.73 -18.48
CA ASP A 842 -42.72 22.23 -19.42
C ASP A 842 -43.57 23.34 -20.10
N LEU A 843 -42.93 24.47 -20.38
CA LEU A 843 -43.58 25.58 -21.10
C LEU A 843 -43.68 25.18 -22.57
N ALA A 844 -44.89 24.90 -23.04
CA ALA A 844 -45.12 24.30 -24.36
C ALA A 844 -45.21 25.33 -25.50
N ASP A 845 -45.46 26.60 -25.18
CA ASP A 845 -45.68 27.67 -26.15
C ASP A 845 -45.23 29.04 -25.61
N GLU A 846 -45.27 30.06 -26.47
CA GLU A 846 -44.85 31.43 -26.14
C GLU A 846 -45.76 32.08 -25.08
N ASP A 847 -47.05 31.79 -25.08
CA ASP A 847 -48.02 32.36 -24.14
C ASP A 847 -47.81 31.85 -22.71
N GLN A 848 -47.53 30.55 -22.56
CA GLN A 848 -47.14 29.95 -21.29
C GLN A 848 -45.83 30.54 -20.78
N LEU A 849 -44.84 30.72 -21.66
CA LEU A 849 -43.55 31.29 -21.29
C LEU A 849 -43.66 32.74 -20.81
N ARG A 850 -44.42 33.58 -21.51
CA ARG A 850 -44.61 34.99 -21.14
C ARG A 850 -45.34 35.13 -19.80
N ARG A 851 -46.36 34.30 -19.55
CA ARG A 851 -47.05 34.24 -18.26
C ARG A 851 -46.12 33.81 -17.13
N ALA A 852 -45.39 32.71 -17.34
CA ALA A 852 -44.41 32.19 -16.39
C ALA A 852 -43.31 33.23 -16.08
N TYR A 853 -42.90 34.02 -17.07
CA TYR A 853 -41.92 35.09 -16.89
C TYR A 853 -42.46 36.21 -16.00
N ALA A 854 -43.68 36.68 -16.26
CA ALA A 854 -44.33 37.71 -15.45
C ALA A 854 -44.47 37.27 -14.00
N GLU A 855 -45.01 36.07 -13.77
CA GLU A 855 -45.14 35.48 -12.43
C GLU A 855 -43.80 35.37 -11.70
N LEU A 856 -42.76 34.91 -12.40
CA LEU A 856 -41.43 34.74 -11.81
C LEU A 856 -40.82 36.09 -11.40
N THR A 857 -41.02 37.14 -12.20
CA THR A 857 -40.56 38.51 -11.85
C THR A 857 -41.38 39.16 -10.75
N GLU A 858 -42.68 38.86 -10.67
CA GLU A 858 -43.56 39.37 -9.61
C GLU A 858 -43.21 38.74 -8.25
N LEU A 859 -42.92 37.44 -8.22
CA LEU A 859 -42.62 36.69 -7.00
C LEU A 859 -41.20 36.94 -6.47
N PHE A 860 -40.21 37.10 -7.33
CA PHE A 860 -38.79 37.10 -6.91
C PHE A 860 -38.03 38.39 -7.20
N GLY A 861 -38.62 39.37 -7.89
CA GLY A 861 -38.03 40.69 -8.11
C GLY A 861 -37.62 40.98 -9.56
N ALA A 862 -36.81 42.03 -9.75
CA ALA A 862 -36.50 42.54 -11.07
C ALA A 862 -35.63 41.56 -11.91
N PRO A 863 -35.81 41.48 -13.25
CA PRO A 863 -35.01 40.61 -14.12
C PRO A 863 -33.49 40.76 -13.99
N ALA A 864 -33.00 41.98 -13.70
CA ALA A 864 -31.58 42.26 -13.51
C ALA A 864 -30.97 41.51 -12.31
N GLU A 865 -31.77 41.28 -11.27
CA GLU A 865 -31.38 40.54 -10.07
C GLU A 865 -31.56 39.03 -10.29
N LEU A 866 -32.67 38.64 -10.91
CA LEU A 866 -33.04 37.24 -11.16
C LEU A 866 -32.17 36.55 -12.21
N ARG A 867 -31.66 37.31 -13.18
CA ARG A 867 -30.88 36.83 -14.32
C ARG A 867 -31.55 35.62 -14.99
N PRO A 868 -32.79 35.78 -15.50
CA PRO A 868 -33.55 34.67 -16.07
C PRO A 868 -32.88 34.12 -17.32
N VAL A 869 -32.95 32.80 -17.49
CA VAL A 869 -32.46 32.07 -18.66
C VAL A 869 -33.53 31.11 -19.17
N VAL A 870 -33.55 30.87 -20.48
CA VAL A 870 -34.38 29.87 -21.13
C VAL A 870 -33.50 28.70 -21.57
N GLN A 871 -33.95 27.48 -21.30
CA GLN A 871 -33.23 26.24 -21.64
C GLN A 871 -34.21 25.18 -22.16
N ARG A 872 -33.77 24.35 -23.11
CA ARG A 872 -34.57 23.21 -23.61
C ARG A 872 -34.87 22.21 -22.49
N MET A 873 -36.09 21.65 -22.49
CA MET A 873 -36.45 20.54 -21.59
C MET A 873 -35.67 19.27 -21.93
N ALA A 874 -35.11 18.62 -20.91
CA ALA A 874 -34.58 17.26 -21.04
C ALA A 874 -35.73 16.23 -20.99
N PRO A 875 -35.57 15.05 -21.61
CA PRO A 875 -36.47 13.93 -21.40
C PRO A 875 -36.58 13.56 -19.91
N ARG A 876 -37.71 13.00 -19.50
CA ARG A 876 -37.89 12.54 -18.11
C ARG A 876 -36.89 11.43 -17.79
N GLY A 877 -36.21 11.57 -16.66
CA GLY A 877 -35.15 10.66 -16.23
C GLY A 877 -34.79 10.86 -14.77
N VAL A 878 -33.68 10.23 -14.37
CA VAL A 878 -33.12 10.37 -13.02
C VAL A 878 -32.04 11.46 -13.03
N ASP A 879 -32.14 12.41 -12.10
CA ASP A 879 -31.13 13.46 -11.96
C ASP A 879 -29.88 12.93 -11.24
N THR A 880 -28.73 13.08 -11.87
CA THR A 880 -27.43 12.60 -11.38
C THR A 880 -26.39 13.71 -11.33
N LEU A 881 -25.30 13.46 -10.62
CA LEU A 881 -24.14 14.32 -10.45
C LEU A 881 -22.89 13.56 -10.89
N VAL A 882 -22.11 14.16 -11.79
CA VAL A 882 -20.76 13.70 -12.14
C VAL A 882 -19.77 14.81 -11.81
N ARG A 883 -18.75 14.51 -11.02
CA ARG A 883 -17.76 15.49 -10.58
C ARG A 883 -16.35 14.92 -10.69
N ALA A 884 -15.44 15.66 -11.28
CA ALA A 884 -14.01 15.37 -11.23
C ALA A 884 -13.27 16.49 -10.51
N VAL A 885 -12.29 16.15 -9.69
CA VAL A 885 -11.43 17.12 -8.99
C VAL A 885 -10.00 16.61 -8.91
N ILE A 886 -9.03 17.50 -9.08
CA ILE A 886 -7.62 17.21 -8.83
C ILE A 886 -7.29 17.60 -7.39
N ASP A 887 -7.03 16.59 -6.56
CA ASP A 887 -6.51 16.78 -5.21
C ASP A 887 -4.97 16.80 -5.22
N PRO A 888 -4.30 17.77 -4.58
CA PRO A 888 -2.84 17.84 -4.57
C PRO A 888 -2.13 16.63 -3.95
N ALA A 889 -2.81 15.83 -3.13
CA ALA A 889 -2.25 14.68 -2.43
C ALA A 889 -2.70 13.34 -3.04
N ALA A 890 -3.99 13.20 -3.37
CA ALA A 890 -4.56 11.96 -3.91
C ALA A 890 -4.51 11.87 -5.45
N GLY A 891 -4.39 13.00 -6.15
CA GLY A 891 -4.50 13.07 -7.61
C GLY A 891 -5.93 13.34 -8.10
N ALA A 892 -6.19 13.01 -9.36
CA ALA A 892 -7.48 13.23 -9.99
C ALA A 892 -8.51 12.17 -9.56
N VAL A 893 -9.67 12.61 -9.07
CA VAL A 893 -10.75 11.76 -8.55
C VAL A 893 -12.05 12.07 -9.29
N LEU A 894 -12.66 11.05 -9.89
CA LEU A 894 -14.02 11.09 -10.42
C LEU A 894 -15.00 10.66 -9.32
N SER A 895 -16.13 11.34 -9.22
CA SER A 895 -17.20 11.09 -8.26
C SER A 895 -18.55 11.05 -8.96
N PHE A 896 -19.40 10.11 -8.57
CA PHE A 896 -20.74 9.91 -9.10
C PHE A 896 -21.77 9.75 -7.98
N GLY A 897 -22.97 10.30 -8.16
CA GLY A 897 -24.11 10.10 -7.26
C GLY A 897 -25.40 10.64 -7.87
N LEU A 898 -26.52 10.46 -7.19
CA LEU A 898 -27.76 11.12 -7.58
C LEU A 898 -27.72 12.60 -7.18
N ALA A 899 -28.31 13.47 -8.00
CA ALA A 899 -28.38 14.88 -7.70
C ALA A 899 -29.41 15.15 -6.58
N GLY A 900 -29.19 16.25 -5.85
CA GLY A 900 -30.13 16.76 -4.87
C GLY A 900 -29.69 16.63 -3.40
N PRO A 901 -30.30 17.41 -2.49
CA PRO A 901 -29.85 17.53 -1.10
C PRO A 901 -29.83 16.21 -0.30
N PRO A 902 -30.81 15.30 -0.40
CA PRO A 902 -30.79 14.04 0.35
C PRO A 902 -29.57 13.16 0.04
N SER A 903 -29.22 13.02 -1.24
CA SER A 903 -28.06 12.24 -1.68
C SER A 903 -26.74 12.84 -1.17
N GLN A 904 -26.65 14.18 -1.17
CA GLN A 904 -25.48 14.91 -0.65
C GLN A 904 -25.37 14.80 0.88
N LEU A 905 -26.47 14.92 1.62
CA LEU A 905 -26.50 14.82 3.08
C LEU A 905 -26.20 13.41 3.59
N LEU A 906 -26.70 12.38 2.89
CA LEU A 906 -26.46 10.98 3.24
C LEU A 906 -25.08 10.48 2.77
N GLY A 907 -24.35 11.28 1.98
CA GLY A 907 -23.06 10.89 1.41
C GLY A 907 -23.17 9.72 0.44
N ASP A 908 -24.28 9.60 -0.31
CA ASP A 908 -24.49 8.52 -1.28
C ASP A 908 -23.76 8.79 -2.60
N MET A 909 -22.43 8.78 -2.53
CA MET A 909 -21.55 8.99 -3.67
C MET A 909 -20.52 7.88 -3.78
N ALA A 910 -20.16 7.57 -5.02
CA ALA A 910 -19.09 6.66 -5.38
C ALA A 910 -17.92 7.46 -5.95
N HIS A 911 -16.70 6.98 -5.75
CA HIS A 911 -15.47 7.67 -6.17
C HIS A 911 -14.54 6.72 -6.92
N ARG A 912 -13.70 7.22 -7.84
CA ARG A 912 -12.62 6.49 -8.51
C ARG A 912 -11.43 7.41 -8.81
N LEU A 913 -10.22 6.85 -8.82
CA LEU A 913 -9.06 7.55 -9.37
C LEU A 913 -9.18 7.63 -10.90
N ILE A 914 -8.70 8.72 -11.47
CA ILE A 914 -8.57 8.92 -12.93
C ILE A 914 -7.15 8.46 -13.37
N PRO A 915 -7.02 7.73 -14.50
CA PRO A 915 -8.05 7.40 -15.46
C PRO A 915 -8.98 6.25 -15.01
N VAL A 916 -10.28 6.42 -15.29
CA VAL A 916 -11.34 5.45 -15.01
C VAL A 916 -11.44 4.45 -16.17
N THR A 917 -11.57 3.17 -15.84
CA THR A 917 -11.79 2.09 -16.82
C THR A 917 -13.29 1.85 -17.08
N ASP A 918 -13.61 1.14 -18.15
CA ASP A 918 -14.97 0.64 -18.44
C ASP A 918 -15.61 -0.08 -17.24
N ARG A 919 -14.88 -1.01 -16.61
CA ARG A 919 -15.33 -1.73 -15.41
C ARG A 919 -15.49 -0.81 -14.20
N ASP A 920 -14.62 0.21 -14.06
CA ASP A 920 -14.75 1.20 -12.99
C ASP A 920 -16.01 2.04 -13.15
N ALA A 921 -16.35 2.45 -14.38
CA ALA A 921 -17.56 3.21 -14.67
C ALA A 921 -18.83 2.40 -14.34
N THR A 922 -18.92 1.14 -14.79
CA THR A 922 -20.03 0.25 -14.43
C THR A 922 -20.13 0.04 -12.91
N SER A 923 -18.99 -0.11 -12.24
CA SER A 923 -18.95 -0.28 -10.78
C SER A 923 -19.38 0.99 -10.02
N LEU A 924 -18.97 2.18 -10.49
CA LEU A 924 -19.42 3.47 -9.94
C LEU A 924 -20.95 3.57 -9.92
N VAL A 925 -21.60 3.30 -11.06
CA VAL A 925 -23.07 3.35 -11.19
C VAL A 925 -23.76 2.41 -10.22
N ARG A 926 -23.22 1.21 -10.03
CA ARG A 926 -23.83 0.17 -9.17
C ARG A 926 -23.52 0.32 -7.68
N SER A 927 -22.50 1.10 -7.32
CA SER A 927 -21.99 1.16 -5.93
C SER A 927 -22.71 2.17 -5.02
N ILE A 928 -23.49 3.09 -5.59
CA ILE A 928 -24.33 3.99 -4.78
C ILE A 928 -25.53 3.22 -4.20
N ARG A 929 -25.96 3.53 -2.98
CA ARG A 929 -27.08 2.83 -2.33
C ARG A 929 -28.40 3.05 -3.07
N THR A 930 -28.52 4.20 -3.74
CA THR A 930 -29.68 4.57 -4.55
C THR A 930 -29.63 4.04 -6.00
N ALA A 931 -28.65 3.21 -6.36
CA ALA A 931 -28.53 2.59 -7.69
C ALA A 931 -29.81 1.90 -8.19
N PRO A 932 -30.66 1.26 -7.35
CA PRO A 932 -31.92 0.69 -7.82
C PRO A 932 -32.84 1.66 -8.58
N LEU A 933 -32.75 2.97 -8.31
CA LEU A 933 -33.50 3.99 -9.06
C LEU A 933 -33.10 4.06 -10.55
N LEU A 934 -31.86 3.68 -10.88
CA LEU A 934 -31.36 3.63 -12.26
C LEU A 934 -31.78 2.35 -13.00
N PHE A 935 -32.02 1.25 -12.28
CA PHE A 935 -32.34 -0.06 -12.86
C PHE A 935 -33.84 -0.41 -12.81
N GLY A 936 -34.69 0.54 -12.44
CA GLY A 936 -36.13 0.38 -12.33
C GLY A 936 -36.58 0.05 -10.91
N TRP A 937 -37.08 1.06 -10.20
CA TRP A 937 -37.61 0.94 -8.84
C TRP A 937 -39.07 1.34 -8.81
N ARG A 938 -39.92 0.55 -8.12
CA ARG A 938 -41.37 0.79 -7.97
C ARG A 938 -42.10 1.07 -9.30
N GLY A 939 -41.73 0.34 -10.37
CA GLY A 939 -42.39 0.43 -11.68
C GLY A 939 -41.83 1.50 -12.62
N SER A 940 -40.83 2.28 -12.20
CA SER A 940 -40.08 3.16 -13.11
C SER A 940 -39.30 2.34 -14.15
N ALA A 941 -39.22 2.84 -15.39
CA ALA A 941 -38.38 2.23 -16.41
C ALA A 941 -36.88 2.37 -16.06
N PRO A 942 -36.04 1.36 -16.36
CA PRO A 942 -34.59 1.51 -16.29
C PRO A 942 -34.10 2.67 -17.16
N VAL A 943 -33.04 3.34 -16.72
CA VAL A 943 -32.39 4.42 -17.46
C VAL A 943 -31.22 3.89 -18.29
N ASP A 944 -30.74 4.69 -19.24
CA ASP A 944 -29.61 4.38 -20.11
C ASP A 944 -28.28 4.51 -19.34
N THR A 945 -27.95 3.50 -18.53
CA THR A 945 -26.68 3.48 -17.79
C THR A 945 -25.44 3.40 -18.69
N PRO A 946 -25.44 2.71 -19.86
CA PRO A 946 -24.31 2.78 -20.78
C PRO A 946 -23.96 4.20 -21.24
N ALA A 947 -24.96 5.02 -21.58
CA ALA A 947 -24.72 6.42 -21.95
C ALA A 947 -24.15 7.26 -20.78
N LEU A 948 -24.58 6.98 -19.54
CA LEU A 948 -24.02 7.59 -18.34
C LEU A 948 -22.57 7.15 -18.09
N GLU A 949 -22.26 5.87 -18.27
CA GLU A 949 -20.92 5.31 -18.15
C GLU A 949 -19.96 5.96 -19.17
N GLU A 950 -20.39 6.11 -20.43
CA GLU A 950 -19.62 6.80 -21.46
C GLU A 950 -19.35 8.27 -21.09
N LEU A 951 -20.35 9.01 -20.60
CA LEU A 951 -20.18 10.39 -20.14
C LEU A 951 -19.10 10.50 -19.05
N MET A 952 -19.11 9.58 -18.08
CA MET A 952 -18.11 9.53 -17.00
C MET A 952 -16.71 9.24 -17.54
N LEU A 953 -16.59 8.34 -18.51
CA LEU A 953 -15.32 8.00 -19.16
C LEU A 953 -14.75 9.18 -19.96
N ARG A 954 -15.60 9.94 -20.67
CA ARG A 954 -15.21 11.17 -21.37
C ARG A 954 -14.73 12.26 -20.41
N VAL A 955 -15.42 12.46 -19.28
CA VAL A 955 -14.95 13.39 -18.21
C VAL A 955 -13.60 12.93 -17.64
N SER A 956 -13.43 11.62 -17.42
CA SER A 956 -12.16 11.05 -16.98
C SER A 956 -11.03 11.32 -17.98
N ARG A 957 -11.28 11.14 -19.29
CA ARG A 957 -10.31 11.45 -20.36
C ARG A 957 -9.91 12.93 -20.35
N LEU A 958 -10.88 13.85 -20.32
CA LEU A 958 -10.62 15.29 -20.28
C LEU A 958 -9.66 15.69 -19.15
N VAL A 959 -9.91 15.20 -17.93
CA VAL A 959 -9.08 15.54 -16.76
C VAL A 959 -7.74 14.81 -16.76
N HIS A 960 -7.67 13.62 -17.36
CA HIS A 960 -6.41 12.88 -17.50
C HIS A 960 -5.46 13.55 -18.50
N ASP A 961 -6.00 13.91 -19.66
CA ASP A 961 -5.29 14.49 -20.80
C ASP A 961 -4.89 15.95 -20.53
N HIS A 962 -5.71 16.69 -19.75
CA HIS A 962 -5.45 18.09 -19.39
C HIS A 962 -5.45 18.32 -17.87
N PRO A 963 -4.30 18.18 -17.20
CA PRO A 963 -4.15 18.36 -15.75
C PRO A 963 -4.41 19.80 -15.26
N GLU A 964 -4.47 20.75 -16.18
CA GLU A 964 -4.92 22.12 -15.99
C GLU A 964 -6.40 22.18 -15.59
N VAL A 965 -7.19 21.18 -15.98
CA VAL A 965 -8.60 21.03 -15.63
C VAL A 965 -8.72 20.51 -14.20
N VAL A 966 -8.54 21.40 -13.22
CA VAL A 966 -8.49 21.03 -11.80
C VAL A 966 -9.85 20.68 -11.20
N ALA A 967 -10.97 21.06 -11.83
CA ALA A 967 -12.30 20.60 -11.45
C ALA A 967 -13.30 20.64 -12.61
N VAL A 968 -14.15 19.63 -12.70
CA VAL A 968 -15.34 19.55 -13.56
C VAL A 968 -16.53 19.14 -12.70
N THR A 969 -17.66 19.83 -12.82
CA THR A 969 -18.92 19.43 -12.18
C THR A 969 -20.03 19.49 -13.21
N LEU A 970 -20.68 18.35 -13.46
CA LEU A 970 -21.87 18.22 -14.29
C LEU A 970 -23.06 17.97 -13.35
N GLU A 971 -23.92 18.99 -13.19
CA GLU A 971 -25.04 18.95 -12.26
C GLU A 971 -26.20 19.87 -12.71
N PRO A 972 -27.43 19.35 -12.90
CA PRO A 972 -27.77 17.93 -12.97
C PRO A 972 -27.46 17.34 -14.36
N VAL A 973 -27.16 16.04 -14.37
CA VAL A 973 -27.16 15.18 -15.56
C VAL A 973 -28.41 14.32 -15.51
N VAL A 974 -29.36 14.55 -16.42
CA VAL A 974 -30.60 13.78 -16.49
C VAL A 974 -30.35 12.52 -17.31
N VAL A 975 -30.54 11.35 -16.70
CA VAL A 975 -30.38 10.05 -17.36
C VAL A 975 -31.77 9.51 -17.68
N ALA A 976 -32.14 9.56 -18.95
CA ALA A 976 -33.43 9.09 -19.44
C ALA A 976 -33.36 7.61 -19.84
N PRO A 977 -34.48 6.94 -20.18
CA PRO A 977 -34.44 5.58 -20.74
C PRO A 977 -33.62 5.46 -22.03
N HIS A 978 -33.41 6.58 -22.74
CA HIS A 978 -32.58 6.64 -23.95
C HIS A 978 -31.73 7.92 -23.88
N GLY A 979 -30.43 7.77 -23.64
CA GLY A 979 -29.45 8.85 -23.58
C GLY A 979 -29.42 9.68 -22.29
N VAL A 980 -28.46 10.62 -22.27
CA VAL A 980 -28.19 11.55 -21.17
C VAL A 980 -28.33 13.00 -21.63
N SER A 981 -28.73 13.88 -20.73
CA SER A 981 -28.81 15.33 -20.96
C SER A 981 -28.09 16.09 -19.84
N VAL A 982 -26.97 16.75 -20.17
CA VAL A 982 -26.23 17.58 -19.22
C VAL A 982 -26.86 18.97 -19.15
N LEU A 983 -27.54 19.30 -18.06
CA LEU A 983 -28.28 20.56 -17.91
C LEU A 983 -27.45 21.70 -17.31
N GLY A 984 -26.37 21.36 -16.60
CA GLY A 984 -25.49 22.33 -15.98
C GLY A 984 -24.07 21.77 -15.91
N ALA A 985 -23.09 22.63 -16.20
CA ALA A 985 -21.69 22.30 -16.12
C ALA A 985 -20.89 23.48 -15.56
N SER A 986 -19.84 23.16 -14.82
CA SER A 986 -18.85 24.12 -14.35
C SER A 986 -17.46 23.51 -14.46
N VAL A 987 -16.54 24.24 -15.07
CA VAL A 987 -15.15 23.85 -15.24
C VAL A 987 -14.24 24.91 -14.62
N ARG A 988 -13.26 24.46 -13.83
CA ARG A 988 -12.22 25.31 -13.27
C ARG A 988 -10.86 24.90 -13.81
N LEU A 989 -10.16 25.87 -14.39
CA LEU A 989 -8.79 25.75 -14.85
C LEU A 989 -7.83 26.37 -13.83
N ALA A 990 -6.67 25.75 -13.65
CA ALA A 990 -5.53 26.31 -12.94
C ALA A 990 -4.26 25.59 -13.40
N PRO A 991 -3.06 26.21 -13.31
CA PRO A 991 -1.82 25.50 -13.55
C PRO A 991 -1.78 24.20 -12.74
N PRO A 992 -1.39 23.06 -13.36
CA PRO A 992 -1.45 21.79 -12.69
C PRO A 992 -0.54 21.80 -11.45
N PRO A 993 -0.95 21.15 -10.35
CA PRO A 993 -0.05 20.98 -9.22
C PRO A 993 1.17 20.19 -9.70
N ALA A 994 2.36 20.56 -9.25
CA ALA A 994 3.59 19.84 -9.58
C ALA A 994 3.40 18.33 -9.30
N ARG A 995 3.50 17.53 -10.37
CA ARG A 995 3.40 16.07 -10.35
C ARG A 995 4.68 15.52 -9.72
N ASP A 996 4.60 15.10 -8.47
CA ASP A 996 5.70 14.54 -7.69
C ASP A 996 5.88 13.02 -7.90
N ASP A 997 4.97 12.38 -8.64
CA ASP A 997 4.87 10.93 -8.81
C ASP A 997 5.40 10.39 -10.15
N LEU A 998 5.52 11.27 -11.15
CA LEU A 998 6.23 11.02 -12.40
C LEU A 998 7.70 11.48 -12.33
N GLY A 999 8.09 12.00 -11.17
CA GLY A 999 9.42 12.51 -10.91
C GLY A 999 10.43 11.42 -10.55
N PRO A 1000 11.71 11.79 -10.41
CA PRO A 1000 12.78 10.91 -9.95
C PRO A 1000 12.44 10.24 -8.61
N ARG A 1001 13.13 9.14 -8.29
CA ARG A 1001 12.99 8.37 -7.04
C ARG A 1001 13.43 9.18 -5.83
N THR A 1002 12.64 10.16 -5.45
CA THR A 1002 12.96 11.13 -4.40
C THR A 1002 12.36 10.70 -3.07
N LEU A 1003 13.14 10.84 -2.02
CA LEU A 1003 12.61 10.84 -0.67
C LEU A 1003 11.93 12.19 -0.40
N PRO A 1004 10.91 12.25 0.47
CA PRO A 1004 10.24 13.50 0.81
C PRO A 1004 11.25 14.59 1.22
N ALA A 1005 11.05 15.81 0.70
CA ALA A 1005 11.77 17.01 1.12
C ALA A 1005 11.22 17.52 2.46
N TYR A 1006 12.09 18.07 3.32
CA TYR A 1006 11.83 18.37 4.75
C TYR A 1006 11.77 19.85 5.09
#